data_AF-A0A438IZ34-F1
#
_entry.id   AF-A0A438IZ34-F1
#
_cell.length_a   1.000
_cell.length_b   1.000
_cell.length_c   1.000
_cell.angle_alpha   90.00
_cell.angle_beta   90.00
_cell.angle_gamma   90.00
#
_symmetry.space_group_name_H-M   'P 1'
#
loop_
_entity.id
_entity.type
_entity.pdbx_description
1 polymer ?
#
loop_
_entity_poly.entity_id
_entity_poly.type
_entity_poly.pdbx_seq_one_letter_code
_entity_poly.pdbx_strand_id
1 'polypeptide(L)'
;MISTHPPLMAISKAIIVFPLLCFLSSTISILCDPYPLVCNETEKHALLSFKHAFFDPAHSLSSWSAQENCCGWNGVRCNNITGRVVYLNLFNFGLVGKLSPALLQLEFLNHLNLGWNDFGGTPIPSFLGSMQSLTYLDLSFASFGGLIPPQLGNLSNLLHLRLGGADSSYELQLHAENLRWISHLSSLKFLFMSEVDLHQEGQWIESTSILSSLSTLILKDCELDNMSPSLEYVNFTSLAVLSLYGNHFNHEIPNWLSNLTASLLQLDLRDNSLKGHIPITILELRYLNILYLSKNQLTGQIPEYLGQLKHLKALSLKYNSFDGPIPSSLRNLSSLRYLYLYGNRLNGTLPSSLWLLSNLKTLEIGNNSLVDTISEVHFNELSKLKYLDMSSTSLTFKVNSNWVPHFQLEVLLMSSCQMGPKFPTWLQTQTSLRNLDISKSGIVDIAPTWFWKWASHIKWIYLSDNQISGDLSGVWLNNTIIYLNSNCFTGLLPAVSPNVTVLNMANNSFSGPISHFLCQKLNGRSKLEALDLSNNDLSGELPLCWKSWQSLTHVNLGNNHFSGKIPDSISSLFSLKALHLQNNGLFGSIPSSLRDCTSLGLLDLSGNKLLGNVPNWIGELAALKVLCLRSNKFIGEIPSQICQLSSLIVLDVSDNELSGIIPRCLNNFSLMAAIETPEDLFTDLDHSNYELEGLVLMTVGRGLEYKGILKYVRMVDLSSNNFSGSIPTELSQLFGLRFLNVSKNHLMGRIPEKIGRMTSLLSLDLSINHLSGEIPQSLADLTFLYRLNLSCNQFRGRIPLSTQLQSFDAFSYIGNAQLCGVPLTKNCIEDDESQGMDTIDENEEGSEMRWFYISMGLGFIVGFWGVCGALLFKKSWRHAYFQFLYDIRDWVYVAVAIRLNWFRDNLRRLLVSETYH
;
A
#
# COMPACT_ATOMS: atom_id res chain seq x y z
N MET A 1 -6.20 27.22 108.03
CA MET A 1 -5.22 26.13 107.83
C MET A 1 -5.24 25.76 106.35
N ILE A 2 -4.04 25.68 105.76
CA ILE A 2 -3.70 25.01 104.48
C ILE A 2 -4.26 25.63 103.17
N SER A 3 -3.35 25.67 102.18
CA SER A 3 -3.55 25.66 100.72
C SER A 3 -3.42 26.97 99.93
N THR A 4 -2.26 27.07 99.25
CA THR A 4 -2.01 27.41 97.82
C THR A 4 -2.59 28.69 97.18
N HIS A 5 -1.68 29.55 96.68
CA HIS A 5 -1.85 30.36 95.47
C HIS A 5 -0.49 30.61 94.77
N PRO A 6 -0.42 30.61 93.42
CA PRO A 6 0.72 31.09 92.65
C PRO A 6 0.45 32.46 91.97
N PRO A 7 1.49 33.16 91.47
CA PRO A 7 1.32 34.09 90.36
C PRO A 7 2.32 33.92 89.21
N LEU A 8 1.93 34.57 88.11
CA LEU A 8 2.48 34.57 86.76
C LEU A 8 3.76 35.39 86.55
N MET A 9 4.40 35.05 85.42
CA MET A 9 5.05 35.90 84.42
C MET A 9 6.55 36.17 84.52
N ALA A 10 7.28 35.40 83.70
CA ALA A 10 8.65 35.62 83.29
C ALA A 10 8.70 36.47 82.01
N ILE A 11 9.19 37.71 82.13
CA ILE A 11 9.72 38.51 81.01
C ILE A 11 10.95 39.25 81.54
N SER A 12 12.16 38.68 81.43
CA SER A 12 13.41 39.45 81.59
C SER A 12 14.71 38.67 81.23
N LYS A 13 14.70 37.84 80.18
CA LYS A 13 15.96 37.27 79.63
C LYS A 13 16.03 37.29 78.10
N ALA A 14 15.31 38.21 77.45
CA ALA A 14 15.23 38.29 75.99
C ALA A 14 15.96 39.51 75.37
N ILE A 15 16.56 40.40 76.16
CA ILE A 15 17.05 41.70 75.65
C ILE A 15 18.54 41.70 75.22
N ILE A 16 19.33 40.68 75.57
CA ILE A 16 20.77 40.66 75.23
C ILE A 16 21.15 39.57 74.20
N VAL A 17 20.28 38.56 73.99
CA VAL A 17 20.58 37.45 73.06
C VAL A 17 20.17 37.77 71.62
N PHE A 18 19.18 38.63 71.41
CA PHE A 18 18.68 38.96 70.08
C PHE A 18 19.64 39.85 69.24
N PRO A 19 20.34 40.85 69.80
CA PRO A 19 21.29 41.66 69.02
C PRO A 19 22.56 40.89 68.63
N LEU A 20 22.99 39.91 69.44
CA LEU A 20 24.19 39.11 69.17
C LEU A 20 23.95 38.08 68.06
N LEU A 21 22.75 37.49 67.99
CA LEU A 21 22.34 36.60 66.89
C LEU A 21 22.15 37.35 65.56
N CYS A 22 21.66 38.60 65.60
CA CYS A 22 21.57 39.44 64.40
C CYS A 22 22.94 39.91 63.89
N PHE A 23 23.92 40.16 64.77
CA PHE A 23 25.30 40.50 64.37
C PHE A 23 26.11 39.30 63.84
N LEU A 24 25.83 38.09 64.34
CA LEU A 24 26.39 36.85 63.81
C LEU A 24 25.73 36.45 62.49
N SER A 25 24.43 36.73 62.29
CA SER A 25 23.79 36.52 60.98
C SER A 25 24.23 37.55 59.94
N SER A 26 24.51 38.81 60.33
CA SER A 26 24.98 39.85 59.41
C SER A 26 26.46 39.74 59.05
N THR A 27 27.28 39.04 59.84
CA THR A 27 28.70 38.79 59.52
C THR A 27 28.92 37.45 58.77
N ILE A 28 28.01 36.47 58.92
CA ILE A 28 27.99 35.26 58.06
C ILE A 28 27.38 35.56 56.67
N SER A 29 26.48 36.55 56.56
CA SER A 29 25.89 36.97 55.28
C SER A 29 26.79 37.84 54.40
N ILE A 30 28.00 38.19 54.85
CA ILE A 30 29.00 38.96 54.06
C ILE A 30 30.21 38.08 53.67
N LEU A 31 30.21 36.80 54.04
CA LEU A 31 31.26 35.82 53.68
C LEU A 31 30.77 34.65 52.83
N CYS A 32 29.55 34.73 52.28
CA CYS A 32 29.03 33.77 51.31
C CYS A 32 28.11 34.48 50.31
N ASP A 33 28.68 35.33 49.46
CA ASP A 33 28.22 35.31 48.08
C ASP A 33 28.65 33.95 47.52
N PRO A 34 27.75 33.09 47.02
CA PRO A 34 28.19 31.93 46.27
C PRO A 34 28.87 32.50 45.03
N TYR A 35 30.22 32.44 44.99
CA TYR A 35 30.95 32.67 43.76
C TYR A 35 30.21 31.92 42.64
N PRO A 36 29.87 32.58 41.51
CA PRO A 36 29.16 31.92 40.44
C PRO A 36 29.92 30.65 40.09
N LEU A 37 29.27 29.50 40.20
CA LEU A 37 29.92 28.19 40.11
C LEU A 37 30.59 28.09 38.73
N VAL A 38 31.91 28.26 38.67
CA VAL A 38 32.64 28.36 37.40
C VAL A 38 32.97 26.96 36.92
N CYS A 39 32.64 26.67 35.66
CA CYS A 39 33.07 25.45 34.98
C CYS A 39 34.59 25.27 35.06
N ASN A 40 35.04 24.03 35.24
CA ASN A 40 36.47 23.74 35.19
C ASN A 40 37.06 24.08 33.81
N GLU A 41 38.14 24.87 33.78
CA GLU A 41 38.71 25.35 32.53
C GLU A 41 39.25 24.24 31.63
N THR A 42 39.79 23.15 32.18
CA THR A 42 40.25 21.99 31.39
C THR A 42 39.07 21.30 30.70
N GLU A 43 37.96 21.10 31.41
CA GLU A 43 36.74 20.51 30.85
C GLU A 43 36.07 21.43 29.81
N LYS A 44 36.08 22.75 30.06
CA LYS A 44 35.62 23.75 29.08
C LYS A 44 36.42 23.68 27.78
N HIS A 45 37.75 23.61 27.86
CA HIS A 45 38.61 23.47 26.69
C HIS A 45 38.38 22.13 25.97
N ALA A 46 38.17 21.05 26.72
CA ALA A 46 37.85 19.75 26.17
C ALA A 46 36.52 19.76 25.41
N LEU A 47 35.47 20.39 25.96
CA LEU A 47 34.18 20.55 25.29
C LEU A 47 34.28 21.43 24.04
N LEU A 48 35.07 22.52 24.07
CA LEU A 48 35.32 23.31 22.86
C LEU A 48 36.06 22.49 21.81
N SER A 49 37.08 21.72 22.18
CA SER A 49 37.78 20.80 21.26
C SER A 49 36.83 19.74 20.69
N PHE A 50 35.92 19.22 21.52
CA PHE A 50 34.87 18.29 21.12
C PHE A 50 33.92 18.92 20.09
N LYS A 51 33.49 20.18 20.30
CA LYS A 51 32.68 20.93 19.35
C LYS A 51 33.34 21.08 17.97
N HIS A 52 34.65 21.29 17.92
CA HIS A 52 35.38 21.45 16.64
C HIS A 52 35.43 20.16 15.80
N ALA A 53 35.11 19.00 16.40
CA ALA A 53 35.08 17.73 15.67
C ALA A 53 33.77 17.50 14.87
N PHE A 54 32.79 18.41 14.99
CA PHE A 54 31.49 18.30 14.33
C PHE A 54 31.21 19.42 13.35
N PHE A 55 30.50 19.05 12.29
CA PHE A 55 29.70 19.93 11.48
C PHE A 55 28.29 20.01 12.10
N ASP A 56 27.85 21.24 12.41
CA ASP A 56 26.60 21.55 13.11
C ASP A 56 25.72 22.47 12.23
N PRO A 57 25.00 21.91 11.25
CA PRO A 57 24.18 22.69 10.32
C PRO A 57 22.96 23.34 11.00
N ALA A 58 22.47 22.74 12.09
CA ALA A 58 21.33 23.26 12.85
C ALA A 58 21.74 24.36 13.85
N HIS A 59 23.04 24.63 14.00
CA HIS A 59 23.59 25.56 14.99
C HIS A 59 23.17 25.23 16.44
N SER A 60 22.98 23.94 16.73
CA SER A 60 22.53 23.43 18.03
C SER A 60 23.56 23.67 19.14
N LEU A 61 24.85 23.76 18.79
CA LEU A 61 25.97 24.04 19.71
C LEU A 61 26.33 25.54 19.77
N SER A 62 25.47 26.42 19.28
CA SER A 62 25.71 27.88 19.25
C SER A 62 25.99 28.49 20.63
N SER A 63 25.41 27.96 21.71
CA SER A 63 25.64 28.44 23.08
C SER A 63 27.06 28.15 23.60
N TRP A 64 27.80 27.25 22.96
CA TRP A 64 29.13 26.83 23.41
C TRP A 64 30.18 27.86 22.98
N SER A 65 30.59 28.75 23.88
CA SER A 65 31.52 29.84 23.59
C SER A 65 32.62 29.97 24.65
N ALA A 66 33.80 30.43 24.25
CA ALA A 66 34.92 30.62 25.17
C ALA A 66 34.67 31.70 26.24
N GLN A 67 33.71 32.60 26.00
CA GLN A 67 33.38 33.73 26.87
C GLN A 67 32.36 33.36 27.96
N GLU A 68 31.56 32.32 27.73
CA GLU A 68 30.49 31.91 28.63
C GLU A 68 30.94 30.79 29.60
N ASN A 69 30.16 30.60 30.67
CA ASN A 69 30.35 29.49 31.59
C ASN A 69 29.82 28.19 30.97
N CYS A 70 30.66 27.16 30.86
CA CYS A 70 30.27 25.90 30.19
C CYS A 70 29.10 25.18 30.88
N CYS A 71 28.90 25.40 32.18
CA CYS A 71 27.78 24.83 32.92
C CYS A 71 26.41 25.41 32.52
N GLY A 72 26.40 26.49 31.74
CA GLY A 72 25.20 27.08 31.13
C GLY A 72 25.00 26.73 29.66
N TRP A 73 25.86 25.89 29.06
CA TRP A 73 25.72 25.52 27.66
C TRP A 73 24.59 24.51 27.44
N ASN A 74 23.88 24.63 26.31
CA ASN A 74 22.88 23.68 25.89
C ASN A 74 23.47 22.26 25.86
N GLY A 75 22.80 21.34 26.55
CA GLY A 75 23.22 19.95 26.66
C GLY A 75 24.27 19.65 27.74
N VAL A 76 24.86 20.65 28.40
CA VAL A 76 25.88 20.45 29.44
C VAL A 76 25.28 20.67 30.83
N ARG A 77 25.58 19.78 31.79
CA ARG A 77 25.30 20.02 33.22
C ARG A 77 26.52 19.70 34.06
N CYS A 78 26.78 20.57 35.03
CA CYS A 78 27.85 20.40 36.00
C CYS A 78 27.31 19.96 37.37
N ASN A 79 28.20 19.42 38.19
CA ASN A 79 27.96 19.20 39.61
C ASN A 79 27.80 20.55 40.32
N ASN A 80 26.74 20.71 41.12
CA ASN A 80 26.36 21.97 41.77
C ASN A 80 27.32 22.43 42.88
N ILE A 81 28.34 21.63 43.24
CA ILE A 81 29.33 21.96 44.27
C ILE A 81 30.70 22.14 43.62
N THR A 82 31.11 21.21 42.75
CA THR A 82 32.48 21.19 42.21
C THR A 82 32.65 21.92 40.87
N GLY A 83 31.55 22.26 40.20
CA GLY A 83 31.59 22.87 38.85
C GLY A 83 32.10 21.93 37.76
N ARG A 84 32.28 20.63 38.06
CA ARG A 84 32.75 19.62 37.10
C ARG A 84 31.60 19.12 36.22
N VAL A 85 31.84 18.89 34.94
CA VAL A 85 30.87 18.39 33.97
C VAL A 85 30.52 16.94 34.30
N VAL A 86 29.23 16.68 34.53
CA VAL A 86 28.72 15.34 34.87
C VAL A 86 27.74 14.80 33.84
N TYR A 87 27.15 15.67 33.02
CA TYR A 87 26.08 15.32 32.09
C TYR A 87 26.30 16.01 30.75
N LEU A 88 26.25 15.23 29.68
CA LEU A 88 26.31 15.70 28.31
C LEU A 88 25.19 15.03 27.48
N ASN A 89 24.23 15.82 27.03
CA ASN A 89 23.10 15.36 26.21
C ASN A 89 22.97 16.20 24.95
N LEU A 90 23.29 15.57 23.83
CA LEU A 90 23.27 16.14 22.48
C LEU A 90 22.27 15.38 21.59
N PHE A 91 21.20 14.84 22.19
CA PHE A 91 20.17 14.08 21.48
C PHE A 91 19.50 14.93 20.40
N ASN A 92 19.47 14.43 19.16
CA ASN A 92 18.80 15.09 18.04
C ASN A 92 19.31 16.51 17.74
N PHE A 93 20.63 16.71 17.82
CA PHE A 93 21.26 18.01 17.52
C PHE A 93 21.62 18.16 16.04
N GLY A 94 21.50 17.09 15.24
CA GLY A 94 21.87 17.07 13.84
C GLY A 94 23.39 17.15 13.62
N LEU A 95 24.17 16.62 14.56
CA LEU A 95 25.63 16.67 14.50
C LEU A 95 26.17 15.67 13.47
N VAL A 96 27.11 16.13 12.64
CA VAL A 96 27.82 15.30 11.68
C VAL A 96 29.31 15.30 11.98
N GLY A 97 29.98 14.15 12.00
CA GLY A 97 31.44 14.09 12.17
C GLY A 97 31.92 12.86 12.93
N LYS A 98 32.99 13.01 13.70
CA LYS A 98 33.61 11.91 14.47
C LYS A 98 33.73 12.27 15.94
N LEU A 99 33.60 11.28 16.81
CA LEU A 99 33.81 11.46 18.23
C LEU A 99 35.29 11.73 18.55
N SER A 100 35.55 12.85 19.23
CA SER A 100 36.89 13.27 19.63
C SER A 100 37.31 12.64 20.98
N PRO A 101 38.57 12.18 21.13
CA PRO A 101 39.12 11.74 22.41
C PRO A 101 39.17 12.82 23.50
N ALA A 102 38.88 14.09 23.17
CA ALA A 102 38.78 15.17 24.15
C ALA A 102 37.80 14.85 25.29
N LEU A 103 36.80 13.99 25.05
CA LEU A 103 35.88 13.50 26.09
C LEU A 103 36.59 12.84 27.28
N LEU A 104 37.79 12.28 27.11
CA LEU A 104 38.55 11.66 28.20
C LEU A 104 38.93 12.65 29.31
N GLN A 105 38.94 13.95 29.03
CA GLN A 105 39.21 15.00 30.03
C GLN A 105 38.00 15.26 30.95
N LEU A 106 36.82 14.74 30.61
CA LEU A 106 35.59 14.85 31.41
C LEU A 106 35.51 13.68 32.40
N GLU A 107 36.43 13.63 33.36
CA GLU A 107 36.62 12.51 34.29
C GLU A 107 35.38 12.16 35.13
N PHE A 108 34.52 13.15 35.38
CA PHE A 108 33.30 13.00 36.20
C PHE A 108 32.03 12.81 35.36
N LEU A 109 32.15 12.67 34.04
CA LEU A 109 31.00 12.49 33.16
C LEU A 109 30.32 11.15 33.48
N ASN A 110 29.07 11.23 33.93
CA ASN A 110 28.26 10.06 34.28
C ASN A 110 27.13 9.79 33.29
N HIS A 111 26.78 10.76 32.43
CA HIS A 111 25.73 10.65 31.44
C HIS A 111 26.19 11.21 30.10
N LEU A 112 26.24 10.35 29.09
CA LEU A 112 26.56 10.71 27.71
C LEU A 112 25.43 10.25 26.78
N ASN A 113 24.73 11.21 26.17
CA ASN A 113 23.69 10.94 25.18
C ASN A 113 24.04 11.63 23.86
N LEU A 114 24.26 10.81 22.83
CA LEU A 114 24.62 11.23 21.47
C LEU A 114 23.60 10.69 20.44
N GLY A 115 22.46 10.16 20.89
CA GLY A 115 21.51 9.52 19.99
C GLY A 115 20.83 10.48 19.02
N TRP A 116 20.30 9.95 17.91
CA TRP A 116 19.65 10.75 16.86
C TRP A 116 20.57 11.82 16.24
N ASN A 117 21.84 11.47 15.98
CA ASN A 117 22.78 12.29 15.22
C ASN A 117 23.28 11.50 14.00
N ASP A 118 24.25 12.02 13.23
CA ASP A 118 24.78 11.31 12.06
C ASP A 118 26.30 11.26 12.07
N PHE A 119 26.87 10.21 12.64
CA PHE A 119 28.32 9.99 12.64
C PHE A 119 28.83 9.24 11.40
N GLY A 120 28.04 9.18 10.32
CA GLY A 120 28.50 8.82 8.97
C GLY A 120 29.15 7.44 8.84
N GLY A 121 28.64 6.44 9.53
CA GLY A 121 29.12 5.05 9.50
C GLY A 121 30.45 4.83 10.23
N THR A 122 30.89 5.78 11.06
CA THR A 122 32.18 5.66 11.76
C THR A 122 32.12 4.64 12.89
N PRO A 123 33.25 3.98 13.23
CA PRO A 123 33.28 3.03 14.34
C PRO A 123 33.09 3.72 15.68
N ILE A 124 32.40 3.04 16.60
CA ILE A 124 32.32 3.46 18.00
C ILE A 124 33.75 3.47 18.57
N PRO A 125 34.25 4.61 19.11
CA PRO A 125 35.61 4.67 19.62
C PRO A 125 35.80 3.81 20.88
N SER A 126 36.82 2.96 20.88
CA SER A 126 37.15 2.10 22.03
C SER A 126 37.53 2.88 23.29
N PHE A 127 37.98 4.13 23.19
CA PHE A 127 38.31 4.98 24.35
C PHE A 127 37.12 5.23 25.28
N LEU A 128 35.87 5.10 24.79
CA LEU A 128 34.67 5.23 25.62
C LEU A 128 34.67 4.20 26.76
N GLY A 129 35.31 3.03 26.57
CA GLY A 129 35.50 2.02 27.61
C GLY A 129 36.39 2.46 28.78
N SER A 130 37.14 3.56 28.63
CA SER A 130 38.00 4.10 29.70
C SER A 130 37.27 5.11 30.60
N MET A 131 36.04 5.51 30.26
CA MET A 131 35.27 6.52 30.99
C MET A 131 34.49 5.91 32.16
N GLN A 132 35.20 5.46 33.19
CA GLN A 132 34.67 4.63 34.29
C GLN A 132 33.55 5.26 35.14
N SER A 133 33.39 6.59 35.09
CA SER A 133 32.32 7.33 35.77
C SER A 133 30.95 7.20 35.07
N LEU A 134 30.91 6.70 33.83
CA LEU A 134 29.68 6.57 33.06
C LEU A 134 28.68 5.61 33.71
N THR A 135 27.46 6.11 33.88
CA THR A 135 26.27 5.37 34.32
C THR A 135 25.22 5.30 33.22
N TYR A 136 25.27 6.18 32.22
CA TYR A 136 24.35 6.21 31.09
C TYR A 136 25.13 6.51 29.80
N LEU A 137 24.97 5.64 28.80
CA LEU A 137 25.54 5.79 27.46
C LEU A 137 24.47 5.50 26.40
N ASP A 138 24.15 6.50 25.58
CA ASP A 138 23.23 6.36 24.44
C ASP A 138 23.93 6.79 23.14
N LEU A 139 24.16 5.81 22.28
CA LEU A 139 24.73 5.95 20.93
C LEU A 139 23.73 5.51 19.86
N SER A 140 22.44 5.39 20.21
CA SER A 140 21.43 4.83 19.31
C SER A 140 20.93 5.83 18.26
N PHE A 141 20.55 5.34 17.07
CA PHE A 141 20.10 6.17 15.95
C PHE A 141 21.13 7.23 15.56
N ALA A 142 22.42 6.88 15.59
CA ALA A 142 23.52 7.83 15.44
C ALA A 142 24.42 7.54 14.23
N SER A 143 24.02 6.60 13.35
CA SER A 143 24.81 6.17 12.19
C SER A 143 26.24 5.71 12.54
N PHE A 144 26.47 5.08 13.70
CA PHE A 144 27.73 4.37 13.93
C PHE A 144 27.74 3.04 13.16
N GLY A 145 28.92 2.60 12.72
CA GLY A 145 29.08 1.37 11.93
C GLY A 145 30.23 0.49 12.41
N GLY A 146 30.31 -0.73 11.88
CA GLY A 146 31.39 -1.66 12.18
C GLY A 146 31.28 -2.37 13.54
N LEU A 147 32.40 -2.91 14.02
CA LEU A 147 32.43 -3.75 15.22
C LEU A 147 32.19 -2.94 16.50
N ILE A 148 31.27 -3.42 17.35
CA ILE A 148 31.09 -2.87 18.70
C ILE A 148 32.35 -3.16 19.53
N PRO A 149 33.06 -2.13 20.05
CA PRO A 149 34.31 -2.34 20.78
C PRO A 149 34.04 -3.06 22.12
N PRO A 150 34.65 -4.24 22.36
CA PRO A 150 34.50 -4.98 23.63
C PRO A 150 34.94 -4.20 24.87
N GLN A 151 35.77 -3.16 24.69
CA GLN A 151 36.20 -2.25 25.74
C GLN A 151 35.04 -1.54 26.45
N LEU A 152 33.86 -1.43 25.82
CA LEU A 152 32.66 -0.95 26.51
C LEU A 152 32.31 -1.81 27.74
N GLY A 153 32.68 -3.09 27.75
CA GLY A 153 32.54 -3.99 28.90
C GLY A 153 33.30 -3.55 30.15
N ASN A 154 34.28 -2.63 30.03
CA ASN A 154 35.02 -2.11 31.18
C ASN A 154 34.20 -1.11 32.03
N LEU A 155 33.02 -0.68 31.57
CA LEU A 155 32.17 0.29 32.23
C LEU A 155 31.28 -0.34 33.32
N SER A 156 31.88 -0.88 34.39
CA SER A 156 31.16 -1.65 35.42
C SER A 156 30.08 -0.87 36.19
N ASN A 157 30.12 0.47 36.20
CA ASN A 157 29.10 1.35 36.79
C ASN A 157 27.93 1.65 35.85
N LEU A 158 27.98 1.18 34.60
CA LEU A 158 26.98 1.51 33.59
C LEU A 158 25.63 0.90 33.96
N LEU A 159 24.59 1.74 34.02
CA LEU A 159 23.22 1.36 34.32
C LEU A 159 22.36 1.28 33.06
N HIS A 160 22.65 2.14 32.08
CA HIS A 160 21.91 2.26 30.82
C HIS A 160 22.84 2.25 29.62
N LEU A 161 22.61 1.33 28.68
CA LEU A 161 23.32 1.24 27.41
C LEU A 161 22.33 1.14 26.25
N ARG A 162 22.50 2.02 25.25
CA ARG A 162 21.71 2.00 24.02
C ARG A 162 22.63 2.08 22.80
N LEU A 163 22.50 1.10 21.91
CA LEU A 163 23.31 0.95 20.70
C LEU A 163 22.43 0.67 19.47
N GLY A 164 22.95 0.96 18.29
CA GLY A 164 22.31 0.64 17.00
C GLY A 164 21.17 1.58 16.60
N GLY A 165 20.40 1.22 15.58
CA GLY A 165 19.45 2.07 14.86
C GLY A 165 20.17 2.85 13.77
N ALA A 166 19.97 2.49 12.52
CA ALA A 166 20.51 3.19 11.36
C ALA A 166 19.38 3.69 10.45
N ASP A 167 19.64 4.79 9.75
CA ASP A 167 18.80 5.28 8.63
C ASP A 167 19.55 5.17 7.29
N SER A 168 20.62 4.36 7.20
CA SER A 168 21.40 4.26 5.95
C SER A 168 22.15 2.93 5.73
N SER A 169 22.04 2.45 4.49
CA SER A 169 22.81 1.45 3.72
C SER A 169 23.45 0.25 4.44
N TYR A 170 23.11 -0.95 3.98
CA TYR A 170 23.63 -2.27 4.40
C TYR A 170 25.17 -2.42 4.47
N GLU A 171 25.97 -1.52 3.89
CA GLU A 171 27.43 -1.69 3.81
C GLU A 171 28.21 -1.36 5.10
N LEU A 172 27.62 -0.65 6.07
CA LEU A 172 28.32 -0.19 7.29
C LEU A 172 27.58 -0.52 8.60
N GLN A 173 26.80 -1.59 8.63
CA GLN A 173 26.01 -1.96 9.81
C GLN A 173 26.87 -2.23 11.07
N LEU A 174 26.37 -1.79 12.23
CA LEU A 174 26.93 -2.12 13.54
C LEU A 174 26.75 -3.62 13.80
N HIS A 175 27.83 -4.30 14.19
CA HIS A 175 27.79 -5.75 14.47
C HIS A 175 28.59 -6.10 15.73
N ALA A 176 28.28 -7.24 16.33
CA ALA A 176 29.08 -7.84 17.38
C ALA A 176 29.30 -9.33 17.09
N GLU A 177 30.55 -9.79 17.12
CA GLU A 177 30.89 -11.21 17.00
C GLU A 177 30.32 -12.04 18.15
N ASN A 178 30.27 -11.45 19.35
CA ASN A 178 29.59 -12.02 20.51
C ASN A 178 29.23 -10.94 21.56
N LEU A 179 28.38 -11.30 22.52
CA LEU A 179 27.89 -10.47 23.62
C LEU A 179 28.59 -10.75 24.96
N ARG A 180 29.65 -11.56 25.01
CA ARG A 180 30.34 -11.89 26.26
C ARG A 180 30.92 -10.68 26.96
N TRP A 181 31.27 -9.62 26.22
CA TRP A 181 31.78 -8.39 26.83
C TRP A 181 30.76 -7.72 27.76
N ILE A 182 29.45 -7.90 27.50
CA ILE A 182 28.37 -7.33 28.32
C ILE A 182 28.34 -7.96 29.71
N SER A 183 28.77 -9.21 29.88
CA SER A 183 28.72 -9.89 31.19
C SER A 183 29.55 -9.17 32.28
N HIS A 184 30.45 -8.28 31.89
CA HIS A 184 31.24 -7.44 32.81
C HIS A 184 30.48 -6.20 33.32
N LEU A 185 29.32 -5.86 32.72
CA LEU A 185 28.47 -4.73 33.09
C LEU A 185 27.51 -5.10 34.21
N SER A 186 28.04 -5.48 35.38
CA SER A 186 27.27 -6.03 36.51
C SER A 186 26.17 -5.10 37.07
N SER A 187 26.30 -3.79 36.87
CA SER A 187 25.32 -2.79 37.30
C SER A 187 24.20 -2.52 36.28
N LEU A 188 24.28 -3.12 35.08
CA LEU A 188 23.41 -2.77 33.96
C LEU A 188 21.95 -3.11 34.26
N LYS A 189 21.07 -2.12 34.09
CA LYS A 189 19.62 -2.24 34.30
C LYS A 189 18.83 -2.18 32.99
N PHE A 190 19.36 -1.49 31.99
CA PHE A 190 18.71 -1.25 30.72
C PHE A 190 19.69 -1.49 29.58
N LEU A 191 19.37 -2.46 28.73
CA LEU A 191 20.10 -2.75 27.51
C LEU A 191 19.15 -2.63 26.31
N PHE A 192 19.51 -1.76 25.37
CA PHE A 192 18.82 -1.61 24.10
C PHE A 192 19.82 -1.78 22.96
N MET A 193 19.51 -2.69 22.06
CA MET A 193 20.12 -2.82 20.74
C MET A 193 19.00 -2.84 19.71
N SER A 194 19.14 -2.04 18.66
CA SER A 194 18.25 -2.06 17.51
C SER A 194 19.08 -2.17 16.25
N GLU A 195 18.74 -3.03 15.28
CA GLU A 195 19.45 -3.10 13.99
C GLU A 195 20.96 -3.38 14.12
N VAL A 196 21.38 -3.95 15.25
CA VAL A 196 22.74 -4.44 15.46
C VAL A 196 22.77 -5.87 14.95
N ASP A 197 23.64 -6.15 14.00
CA ASP A 197 23.82 -7.50 13.48
C ASP A 197 24.43 -8.42 14.54
N LEU A 198 23.62 -9.37 15.01
CA LEU A 198 23.97 -10.43 15.97
C LEU A 198 23.80 -11.83 15.37
N HIS A 199 23.79 -12.01 14.04
CA HIS A 199 23.57 -13.32 13.41
C HIS A 199 24.60 -14.40 13.82
N GLN A 200 25.81 -13.98 14.20
CA GLN A 200 26.87 -14.89 14.68
C GLN A 200 26.73 -15.26 16.16
N GLU A 201 25.85 -14.59 16.91
CA GLU A 201 25.66 -14.81 18.34
C GLU A 201 24.61 -15.90 18.60
N GLY A 202 25.07 -17.14 18.77
CA GLY A 202 24.20 -18.27 19.11
C GLY A 202 23.82 -18.39 20.59
N GLN A 203 24.45 -17.64 21.50
CA GLN A 203 24.34 -17.80 22.96
C GLN A 203 24.01 -16.47 23.68
N TRP A 204 23.25 -15.59 23.03
CA TRP A 204 22.88 -14.28 23.60
C TRP A 204 22.16 -14.39 24.95
N ILE A 205 21.37 -15.46 25.16
CA ILE A 205 20.65 -15.72 26.42
C ILE A 205 21.64 -15.93 27.57
N GLU A 206 22.68 -16.72 27.35
CA GLU A 206 23.71 -17.00 28.36
C GLU A 206 24.46 -15.71 28.72
N SER A 207 24.82 -14.93 27.69
CA SER A 207 25.52 -13.64 27.88
C SER A 207 24.70 -12.61 28.64
N THR A 208 23.39 -12.54 28.38
CA THR A 208 22.50 -11.53 28.97
C THR A 208 21.91 -11.94 30.32
N SER A 209 21.68 -13.24 30.54
CA SER A 209 21.08 -13.74 31.78
C SER A 209 22.02 -13.69 32.99
N ILE A 210 23.34 -13.57 32.78
CA ILE A 210 24.31 -13.33 33.86
C ILE A 210 24.07 -11.96 34.54
N LEU A 211 23.41 -11.02 33.86
CA LEU A 211 23.14 -9.68 34.37
C LEU A 211 21.94 -9.66 35.33
N SER A 212 22.17 -10.03 36.58
CA SER A 212 21.12 -10.07 37.62
C SER A 212 20.40 -8.73 37.88
N SER A 213 21.05 -7.60 37.57
CA SER A 213 20.48 -6.24 37.70
C SER A 213 19.57 -5.85 36.51
N LEU A 214 19.58 -6.62 35.42
CA LEU A 214 18.93 -6.25 34.17
C LEU A 214 17.41 -6.27 34.30
N SER A 215 16.79 -5.12 34.10
CA SER A 215 15.35 -4.91 34.20
C SER A 215 14.67 -4.75 32.85
N THR A 216 15.40 -4.29 31.84
CA THR A 216 14.89 -4.11 30.47
C THR A 216 15.92 -4.61 29.48
N LEU A 217 15.52 -5.57 28.66
CA LEU A 217 16.28 -6.11 27.54
C LEU A 217 15.47 -5.92 26.26
N ILE A 218 16.01 -5.13 25.34
CA ILE A 218 15.42 -4.88 24.03
C ILE A 218 16.47 -5.21 22.98
N LEU A 219 16.25 -6.28 22.22
CA LEU A 219 17.05 -6.69 21.07
C LEU A 219 16.13 -6.67 19.84
N LYS A 220 16.02 -5.50 19.23
CA LYS A 220 15.09 -5.22 18.14
C LYS A 220 15.82 -5.36 16.80
N ASP A 221 15.24 -6.07 15.84
CA ASP A 221 15.79 -6.18 14.48
C ASP A 221 17.29 -6.56 14.49
N CYS A 222 17.67 -7.54 15.31
CA CYS A 222 19.08 -7.89 15.58
C CYS A 222 19.57 -9.12 14.79
N GLU A 223 18.82 -9.56 13.78
CA GLU A 223 19.14 -10.75 12.97
C GLU A 223 19.23 -12.07 13.79
N LEU A 224 18.66 -12.12 15.00
CA LEU A 224 18.67 -13.33 15.83
C LEU A 224 17.72 -14.40 15.27
N ASP A 225 18.15 -15.65 15.16
CA ASP A 225 17.33 -16.75 14.62
C ASP A 225 17.03 -17.87 15.64
N ASN A 226 17.74 -17.88 16.78
CA ASN A 226 17.66 -18.92 17.79
C ASN A 226 17.30 -18.37 19.19
N MET A 227 16.14 -18.78 19.72
CA MET A 227 15.71 -18.48 21.11
C MET A 227 16.01 -19.63 22.09
N SER A 228 16.87 -20.57 21.68
CA SER A 228 17.29 -21.75 22.44
C SER A 228 16.11 -22.54 23.02
N PRO A 229 15.24 -23.14 22.17
CA PRO A 229 14.02 -23.80 22.62
C PRO A 229 14.26 -25.02 23.52
N SER A 230 15.46 -25.58 23.51
CA SER A 230 15.89 -26.69 24.37
C SER A 230 16.22 -26.28 25.81
N LEU A 231 16.38 -24.98 26.10
CA LEU A 231 16.62 -24.52 27.47
C LEU A 231 15.34 -24.65 28.29
N GLU A 232 15.44 -25.36 29.42
CA GLU A 232 14.35 -25.44 30.40
C GLU A 232 14.35 -24.26 31.38
N TYR A 233 15.53 -23.64 31.62
CA TYR A 233 15.71 -22.60 32.63
C TYR A 233 16.67 -21.50 32.21
N VAL A 234 16.35 -20.25 32.56
CA VAL A 234 17.18 -19.06 32.35
C VAL A 234 17.12 -18.16 33.59
N ASN A 235 18.28 -17.65 34.03
CA ASN A 235 18.42 -16.96 35.32
C ASN A 235 18.24 -15.43 35.24
N PHE A 236 17.08 -14.94 34.81
CA PHE A 236 16.78 -13.50 34.87
C PHE A 236 16.03 -13.16 36.17
N THR A 237 16.72 -12.58 37.15
CA THR A 237 16.12 -12.28 38.46
C THR A 237 15.29 -10.99 38.49
N SER A 238 15.62 -10.00 37.67
CA SER A 238 15.05 -8.63 37.75
C SER A 238 14.29 -8.19 36.50
N LEU A 239 14.20 -9.05 35.47
CA LEU A 239 13.75 -8.65 34.14
C LEU A 239 12.25 -8.33 34.10
N ALA A 240 11.93 -7.07 33.83
CA ALA A 240 10.56 -6.57 33.74
C ALA A 240 10.08 -6.39 32.30
N VAL A 241 10.99 -6.14 31.35
CA VAL A 241 10.68 -5.93 29.94
C VAL A 241 11.60 -6.78 29.09
N LEU A 242 11.02 -7.65 28.27
CA LEU A 242 11.72 -8.39 27.23
C LEU A 242 11.08 -8.06 25.88
N SER A 243 11.88 -7.52 24.97
CA SER A 243 11.49 -7.26 23.60
C SER A 243 12.49 -7.87 22.64
N LEU A 244 12.00 -8.77 21.80
CA LEU A 244 12.74 -9.44 20.74
C LEU A 244 12.09 -9.21 19.37
N TYR A 245 11.44 -8.04 19.23
CA TYR A 245 10.77 -7.58 18.02
C TYR A 245 11.68 -7.69 16.78
N GLY A 246 11.14 -8.15 15.64
CA GLY A 246 11.82 -7.98 14.35
C GLY A 246 12.97 -8.95 14.10
N ASN A 247 12.97 -10.12 14.74
CA ASN A 247 14.03 -11.12 14.57
C ASN A 247 13.53 -12.29 13.70
N HIS A 248 14.35 -13.32 13.53
CA HIS A 248 14.10 -14.46 12.62
C HIS A 248 13.71 -15.75 13.33
N PHE A 249 13.19 -15.67 14.56
CA PHE A 249 12.83 -16.88 15.32
C PHE A 249 11.75 -17.68 14.60
N ASN A 250 12.06 -18.92 14.21
CA ASN A 250 11.21 -19.74 13.32
C ASN A 250 10.64 -21.02 13.97
N HIS A 251 10.68 -21.08 15.31
CA HIS A 251 10.28 -22.21 16.15
C HIS A 251 9.08 -21.84 17.06
N GLU A 252 8.66 -22.76 17.93
CA GLU A 252 7.59 -22.50 18.92
C GLU A 252 8.05 -21.57 20.05
N ILE A 253 7.11 -20.92 20.73
CA ILE A 253 7.41 -20.08 21.91
C ILE A 253 8.00 -20.98 23.01
N PRO A 254 9.25 -20.75 23.44
CA PRO A 254 9.95 -21.68 24.32
C PRO A 254 9.47 -21.58 25.77
N ASN A 255 9.46 -22.72 26.47
CA ASN A 255 8.92 -22.82 27.82
C ASN A 255 9.74 -22.05 28.86
N TRP A 256 11.04 -21.85 28.68
CA TRP A 256 11.84 -21.10 29.66
C TRP A 256 11.32 -19.68 29.90
N LEU A 257 10.59 -19.08 28.95
CA LEU A 257 9.95 -17.78 29.12
C LEU A 257 9.00 -17.75 30.33
N SER A 258 8.39 -18.89 30.67
CA SER A 258 7.53 -18.99 31.84
C SER A 258 8.27 -18.85 33.15
N ASN A 259 9.59 -19.00 33.18
CA ASN A 259 10.38 -18.90 34.42
C ASN A 259 10.63 -17.44 34.84
N LEU A 260 10.24 -16.46 34.01
CA LEU A 260 10.36 -15.03 34.29
C LEU A 260 9.23 -14.51 35.21
N THR A 261 8.74 -15.36 36.13
CA THR A 261 7.47 -15.17 36.88
C THR A 261 7.47 -14.01 37.85
N ALA A 262 8.64 -13.65 38.39
CA ALA A 262 8.73 -12.75 39.53
C ALA A 262 8.60 -11.26 39.16
N SER A 263 8.85 -10.90 37.90
CA SER A 263 9.09 -9.51 37.52
C SER A 263 8.58 -9.11 36.13
N LEU A 264 8.31 -10.06 35.21
CA LEU A 264 8.00 -9.69 33.82
C LEU A 264 6.64 -8.98 33.68
N LEU A 265 6.70 -7.75 33.17
CA LEU A 265 5.56 -6.87 32.91
C LEU A 265 5.24 -6.76 31.42
N GLN A 266 6.23 -6.90 30.55
CA GLN A 266 6.05 -6.78 29.10
C GLN A 266 6.86 -7.86 28.37
N LEU A 267 6.17 -8.55 27.46
CA LEU A 267 6.75 -9.48 26.50
C LEU A 267 6.35 -9.04 25.09
N ASP A 268 7.35 -8.72 24.27
CA ASP A 268 7.18 -8.34 22.87
C ASP A 268 7.99 -9.25 21.96
N LEU A 269 7.27 -10.11 21.22
CA LEU A 269 7.81 -11.07 20.26
C LEU A 269 7.24 -10.81 18.86
N ARG A 270 6.83 -9.57 18.56
CA ARG A 270 6.23 -9.25 17.26
C ARG A 270 7.23 -9.36 16.12
N ASP A 271 6.71 -9.49 14.91
CA ASP A 271 7.49 -9.45 13.67
C ASP A 271 8.63 -10.48 13.70
N ASN A 272 8.22 -11.75 13.82
CA ASN A 272 9.10 -12.92 13.85
C ASN A 272 8.43 -14.03 13.01
N SER A 273 9.04 -15.22 12.95
CA SER A 273 8.48 -16.40 12.27
C SER A 273 7.99 -17.47 13.25
N LEU A 274 7.57 -17.09 14.47
CA LEU A 274 7.21 -18.06 15.52
C LEU A 274 5.99 -18.89 15.10
N LYS A 275 6.04 -20.20 15.39
CA LYS A 275 5.03 -21.19 14.98
C LYS A 275 4.37 -21.84 16.19
N GLY A 276 3.41 -22.73 15.93
CA GLY A 276 2.73 -23.50 16.97
C GLY A 276 1.67 -22.69 17.69
N HIS A 277 1.45 -22.99 18.97
CA HIS A 277 0.39 -22.40 19.80
C HIS A 277 0.99 -21.50 20.88
N ILE A 278 0.15 -20.66 21.50
CA ILE A 278 0.56 -19.96 22.73
C ILE A 278 0.62 -21.01 23.86
N PRO A 279 1.76 -21.26 24.50
CA PRO A 279 1.89 -22.33 25.49
C PRO A 279 1.16 -22.00 26.80
N ILE A 280 0.64 -23.03 27.49
CA ILE A 280 -0.07 -22.87 28.78
C ILE A 280 0.85 -22.29 29.87
N THR A 281 2.15 -22.52 29.76
CA THR A 281 3.18 -22.03 30.68
C THR A 281 3.22 -20.50 30.75
N ILE A 282 2.64 -19.78 29.77
CA ILE A 282 2.50 -18.31 29.81
C ILE A 282 1.68 -17.83 31.03
N LEU A 283 0.86 -18.69 31.63
CA LEU A 283 0.10 -18.42 32.86
C LEU A 283 0.98 -18.09 34.07
N GLU A 284 2.23 -18.57 34.08
CA GLU A 284 3.15 -18.32 35.18
C GLU A 284 3.60 -16.85 35.24
N LEU A 285 3.43 -16.09 34.16
CA LEU A 285 3.73 -14.66 34.05
C LEU A 285 2.61 -13.79 34.63
N ARG A 286 2.31 -13.97 35.92
CA ARG A 286 1.12 -13.42 36.57
C ARG A 286 1.03 -11.89 36.59
N TYR A 287 2.15 -11.19 36.45
CA TYR A 287 2.22 -9.72 36.47
C TYR A 287 2.22 -9.07 35.08
N LEU A 288 2.08 -9.86 34.02
CA LEU A 288 2.18 -9.38 32.65
C LEU A 288 1.09 -8.33 32.35
N ASN A 289 1.54 -7.14 31.93
CA ASN A 289 0.70 -6.02 31.52
C ASN A 289 0.55 -5.95 30.00
N ILE A 290 1.59 -6.34 29.25
CA ILE A 290 1.64 -6.23 27.79
C ILE A 290 2.12 -7.55 27.21
N LEU A 291 1.32 -8.13 26.32
CA LEU A 291 1.68 -9.31 25.55
C LEU A 291 1.48 -9.03 24.06
N TYR A 292 2.59 -8.93 23.34
CA TYR A 292 2.59 -8.68 21.90
C TYR A 292 3.22 -9.84 21.15
N LEU A 293 2.41 -10.54 20.34
CA LEU A 293 2.79 -11.72 19.54
C LEU A 293 2.44 -11.57 18.05
N SER A 294 2.19 -10.33 17.62
CA SER A 294 1.69 -10.01 16.29
C SER A 294 2.69 -10.26 15.17
N LYS A 295 2.21 -10.45 13.93
CA LYS A 295 3.06 -10.74 12.77
C LYS A 295 3.98 -11.94 13.03
N ASN A 296 3.37 -13.08 13.28
CA ASN A 296 4.03 -14.38 13.43
C ASN A 296 3.23 -15.44 12.64
N GLN A 297 3.62 -16.70 12.77
CA GLN A 297 2.96 -17.86 12.16
C GLN A 297 2.24 -18.70 13.23
N LEU A 298 1.75 -18.08 14.32
CA LEU A 298 1.05 -18.80 15.38
C LEU A 298 -0.32 -19.31 14.88
N THR A 299 -0.71 -20.49 15.36
CA THR A 299 -1.86 -21.27 14.87
C THR A 299 -2.72 -21.78 16.02
N GLY A 300 -3.86 -22.39 15.67
CA GLY A 300 -4.85 -22.95 16.60
C GLY A 300 -5.71 -21.89 17.26
N GLN A 301 -6.44 -22.28 18.31
CA GLN A 301 -7.39 -21.40 18.98
C GLN A 301 -6.70 -20.45 19.95
N ILE A 302 -7.28 -19.25 20.12
CA ILE A 302 -6.88 -18.36 21.23
C ILE A 302 -7.26 -19.07 22.55
N PRO A 303 -6.29 -19.39 23.43
CA PRO A 303 -6.60 -20.23 24.58
C PRO A 303 -7.40 -19.53 25.67
N GLU A 304 -8.41 -20.22 26.21
CA GLU A 304 -9.25 -19.72 27.32
C GLU A 304 -8.44 -19.36 28.57
N TYR A 305 -7.29 -20.00 28.81
CA TYR A 305 -6.47 -19.68 29.97
C TYR A 305 -5.85 -18.27 29.93
N LEU A 306 -5.74 -17.62 28.77
CA LEU A 306 -5.26 -16.23 28.70
C LEU A 306 -6.08 -15.28 29.58
N GLY A 307 -7.37 -15.56 29.79
CA GLY A 307 -8.23 -14.81 30.70
C GLY A 307 -7.77 -14.78 32.17
N GLN A 308 -6.82 -15.63 32.58
CA GLN A 308 -6.28 -15.64 33.93
C GLN A 308 -5.21 -14.55 34.18
N LEU A 309 -4.67 -13.92 33.13
CA LEU A 309 -3.67 -12.85 33.22
C LEU A 309 -4.30 -11.49 33.55
N LYS A 310 -4.91 -11.36 34.72
CA LYS A 310 -5.79 -10.22 35.12
C LYS A 310 -5.14 -8.82 35.07
N HIS A 311 -3.81 -8.75 35.04
CA HIS A 311 -3.05 -7.50 34.95
C HIS A 311 -2.87 -7.00 33.52
N LEU A 312 -3.24 -7.81 32.51
CA LEU A 312 -3.05 -7.48 31.11
C LEU A 312 -3.85 -6.22 30.73
N LYS A 313 -3.12 -5.25 30.16
CA LYS A 313 -3.62 -3.98 29.65
C LYS A 313 -3.61 -3.95 28.13
N ALA A 314 -2.70 -4.67 27.49
CA ALA A 314 -2.60 -4.76 26.05
C ALA A 314 -2.32 -6.21 25.61
N LEU A 315 -3.15 -6.72 24.70
CA LEU A 315 -2.99 -8.01 24.05
C LEU A 315 -2.99 -7.82 22.54
N SER A 316 -1.91 -8.20 21.87
CA SER A 316 -1.79 -8.08 20.42
C SER A 316 -1.43 -9.40 19.75
N LEU A 317 -2.41 -9.99 19.07
CA LEU A 317 -2.30 -11.25 18.31
C LEU A 317 -2.50 -11.03 16.80
N LYS A 318 -2.54 -9.78 16.32
CA LYS A 318 -2.80 -9.45 14.91
C LYS A 318 -1.81 -10.10 13.94
N TYR A 319 -2.23 -10.35 12.70
CA TYR A 319 -1.41 -10.95 11.65
C TYR A 319 -0.77 -12.27 12.10
N ASN A 320 -1.62 -13.25 12.43
CA ASN A 320 -1.25 -14.63 12.72
C ASN A 320 -2.24 -15.56 11.99
N SER A 321 -2.23 -16.85 12.30
CA SER A 321 -3.17 -17.86 11.79
C SER A 321 -4.07 -18.45 12.88
N PHE A 322 -4.42 -17.68 13.91
CA PHE A 322 -5.35 -18.15 14.96
C PHE A 322 -6.74 -18.42 14.37
N ASP A 323 -7.36 -19.52 14.77
CA ASP A 323 -8.68 -19.97 14.33
C ASP A 323 -9.66 -20.17 15.50
N GLY A 324 -10.88 -20.61 15.19
CA GLY A 324 -11.92 -20.82 16.19
C GLY A 324 -12.53 -19.52 16.75
N PRO A 325 -13.40 -19.63 17.77
CA PRO A 325 -14.09 -18.49 18.37
C PRO A 325 -13.18 -17.65 19.26
N ILE A 326 -13.54 -16.38 19.44
CA ILE A 326 -12.94 -15.54 20.47
C ILE A 326 -13.36 -16.11 21.84
N PRO A 327 -12.42 -16.44 22.75
CA PRO A 327 -12.72 -17.10 24.00
C PRO A 327 -13.47 -16.19 24.98
N SER A 328 -14.44 -16.77 25.68
CA SER A 328 -15.31 -16.01 26.59
C SER A 328 -14.57 -15.54 27.85
N SER A 329 -13.48 -16.23 28.23
CA SER A 329 -12.63 -15.89 29.37
C SER A 329 -11.92 -14.54 29.25
N LEU A 330 -11.81 -13.96 28.04
CA LEU A 330 -11.16 -12.65 27.88
C LEU A 330 -11.83 -11.54 28.70
N ARG A 331 -13.11 -11.71 29.06
CA ARG A 331 -13.81 -10.84 30.02
C ARG A 331 -13.08 -10.69 31.36
N ASN A 332 -12.38 -11.73 31.80
CA ASN A 332 -11.66 -11.72 33.08
C ASN A 332 -10.47 -10.73 33.07
N LEU A 333 -10.07 -10.25 31.90
CA LEU A 333 -9.04 -9.22 31.72
C LEU A 333 -9.61 -7.81 31.95
N SER A 334 -10.13 -7.55 33.15
CA SER A 334 -10.81 -6.28 33.48
C SER A 334 -9.92 -5.03 33.34
N SER A 335 -8.59 -5.20 33.29
CA SER A 335 -7.61 -4.13 33.09
C SER A 335 -7.34 -3.82 31.61
N LEU A 336 -7.88 -4.61 30.68
CA LEU A 336 -7.56 -4.56 29.26
C LEU A 336 -8.03 -3.24 28.64
N ARG A 337 -7.14 -2.60 27.90
CA ARG A 337 -7.34 -1.32 27.21
C ARG A 337 -7.18 -1.46 25.70
N TYR A 338 -6.34 -2.39 25.26
CA TYR A 338 -6.01 -2.58 23.86
C TYR A 338 -6.09 -4.06 23.52
N LEU A 339 -7.00 -4.41 22.61
CA LEU A 339 -7.17 -5.77 22.11
C LEU A 339 -7.04 -5.76 20.59
N TYR A 340 -5.98 -6.40 20.08
CA TYR A 340 -5.68 -6.47 18.66
C TYR A 340 -5.69 -7.91 18.16
N LEU A 341 -6.73 -8.28 17.41
CA LEU A 341 -6.96 -9.60 16.82
C LEU A 341 -7.03 -9.55 15.28
N TYR A 342 -6.82 -8.37 14.67
CA TYR A 342 -6.94 -8.15 13.23
C TYR A 342 -6.09 -9.11 12.39
N GLY A 343 -6.62 -9.60 11.26
CA GLY A 343 -5.84 -10.40 10.32
C GLY A 343 -5.49 -11.78 10.87
N ASN A 344 -6.52 -12.55 11.21
CA ASN A 344 -6.43 -13.95 11.64
C ASN A 344 -7.52 -14.77 10.89
N ARG A 345 -7.74 -16.02 11.33
CA ARG A 345 -8.79 -16.92 10.81
C ARG A 345 -9.90 -17.15 11.84
N LEU A 346 -10.10 -16.21 12.77
CA LEU A 346 -11.10 -16.32 13.84
C LEU A 346 -12.50 -16.40 13.23
N ASN A 347 -13.36 -17.25 13.81
CA ASN A 347 -14.68 -17.53 13.27
C ASN A 347 -15.74 -17.62 14.38
N GLY A 348 -16.99 -17.89 14.00
CA GLY A 348 -18.12 -17.93 14.94
C GLY A 348 -18.58 -16.53 15.39
N THR A 349 -19.39 -16.50 16.45
CA THR A 349 -20.01 -15.31 17.02
C THR A 349 -19.11 -14.61 18.04
N LEU A 350 -19.35 -13.31 18.27
CA LEU A 350 -18.65 -12.54 19.28
C LEU A 350 -19.21 -12.91 20.68
N PRO A 351 -18.37 -13.34 21.63
CA PRO A 351 -18.87 -13.72 22.95
C PRO A 351 -19.45 -12.50 23.68
N SER A 352 -20.63 -12.64 24.28
CA SER A 352 -21.32 -11.55 24.98
C SER A 352 -20.47 -10.91 26.09
N SER A 353 -19.50 -11.69 26.60
CA SER A 353 -18.56 -11.31 27.64
C SER A 353 -17.51 -10.28 27.18
N LEU A 354 -17.17 -10.21 25.89
CA LEU A 354 -16.22 -9.26 25.30
C LEU A 354 -16.65 -7.80 25.52
N TRP A 355 -17.95 -7.57 25.41
CA TRP A 355 -18.61 -6.28 25.52
C TRP A 355 -18.61 -5.68 26.93
N LEU A 356 -18.24 -6.47 27.95
CA LEU A 356 -18.21 -6.08 29.36
C LEU A 356 -16.84 -5.51 29.79
N LEU A 357 -15.88 -5.39 28.86
CA LEU A 357 -14.54 -4.83 29.10
C LEU A 357 -14.57 -3.29 29.18
N SER A 358 -15.07 -2.74 30.29
CA SER A 358 -15.30 -1.29 30.45
C SER A 358 -14.05 -0.39 30.41
N ASN A 359 -12.84 -0.96 30.44
CA ASN A 359 -11.59 -0.23 30.28
C ASN A 359 -11.07 -0.17 28.84
N LEU A 360 -11.74 -0.85 27.90
CA LEU A 360 -11.30 -0.98 26.52
C LEU A 360 -11.32 0.38 25.80
N LYS A 361 -10.21 0.70 25.15
CA LYS A 361 -10.01 1.91 24.33
C LYS A 361 -9.89 1.57 22.85
N THR A 362 -9.30 0.41 22.54
CA THR A 362 -9.09 -0.06 21.18
C THR A 362 -9.54 -1.50 21.07
N LEU A 363 -10.41 -1.76 20.08
CA LEU A 363 -10.82 -3.08 19.66
C LEU A 363 -10.58 -3.22 18.15
N GLU A 364 -9.65 -4.10 17.79
CA GLU A 364 -9.39 -4.47 16.39
C GLU A 364 -9.69 -5.96 16.21
N ILE A 365 -10.80 -6.29 15.55
CA ILE A 365 -11.22 -7.66 15.24
C ILE A 365 -11.40 -7.88 13.74
N GLY A 366 -11.11 -6.87 12.92
CA GLY A 366 -11.26 -6.91 11.47
C GLY A 366 -10.41 -7.97 10.77
N ASN A 367 -10.68 -8.21 9.50
CA ASN A 367 -10.02 -9.20 8.64
C ASN A 367 -9.97 -10.58 9.30
N ASN A 368 -11.17 -11.10 9.61
CA ASN A 368 -11.43 -12.41 10.22
C ASN A 368 -12.74 -12.99 9.64
N SER A 369 -13.02 -14.26 9.90
CA SER A 369 -14.25 -14.95 9.45
C SER A 369 -15.39 -14.89 10.48
N LEU A 370 -15.48 -13.79 11.25
CA LEU A 370 -16.48 -13.60 12.31
C LEU A 370 -17.86 -13.32 11.72
N VAL A 371 -18.90 -13.93 12.30
CA VAL A 371 -20.31 -13.81 11.89
C VAL A 371 -21.15 -13.55 13.13
N ASP A 372 -21.82 -12.41 13.18
CA ASP A 372 -22.71 -12.05 14.30
C ASP A 372 -23.59 -10.84 13.95
N THR A 373 -24.60 -10.58 14.77
CA THR A 373 -25.40 -9.35 14.73
C THR A 373 -25.14 -8.50 15.98
N ILE A 374 -24.56 -7.32 15.77
CA ILE A 374 -24.22 -6.37 16.81
C ILE A 374 -25.29 -5.27 16.87
N SER A 375 -25.91 -5.11 18.04
CA SER A 375 -26.80 -4.01 18.38
C SER A 375 -26.25 -3.11 19.49
N GLU A 376 -26.97 -2.03 19.83
CA GLU A 376 -26.56 -1.04 20.83
C GLU A 376 -26.22 -1.62 22.21
N VAL A 377 -26.87 -2.72 22.63
CA VAL A 377 -26.67 -3.32 23.95
C VAL A 377 -25.24 -3.83 24.18
N HIS A 378 -24.54 -4.20 23.11
CA HIS A 378 -23.15 -4.64 23.15
C HIS A 378 -22.16 -3.51 23.48
N PHE A 379 -22.60 -2.26 23.43
CA PHE A 379 -21.72 -1.12 23.60
C PHE A 379 -21.94 -0.37 24.92
N ASN A 380 -22.88 -0.82 25.76
CA ASN A 380 -23.29 -0.13 26.98
C ASN A 380 -22.12 0.11 27.97
N GLU A 381 -21.23 -0.86 28.14
CA GLU A 381 -20.11 -0.76 29.09
C GLU A 381 -18.85 -0.11 28.49
N LEU A 382 -18.78 0.04 27.16
CA LEU A 382 -17.57 0.45 26.43
C LEU A 382 -17.39 1.98 26.33
N SER A 383 -17.67 2.70 27.42
CA SER A 383 -17.63 4.18 27.46
C SER A 383 -16.27 4.82 27.13
N LYS A 384 -15.17 4.06 27.22
CA LYS A 384 -13.79 4.54 26.95
C LYS A 384 -13.29 4.25 25.54
N LEU A 385 -14.11 3.64 24.69
CA LEU A 385 -13.74 3.23 23.34
C LEU A 385 -13.40 4.45 22.47
N LYS A 386 -12.27 4.37 21.78
CA LYS A 386 -11.74 5.41 20.89
C LYS A 386 -11.42 4.88 19.50
N TYR A 387 -11.07 3.61 19.39
CA TYR A 387 -10.71 2.97 18.14
C TYR A 387 -11.51 1.69 18.00
N LEU A 388 -12.26 1.57 16.91
CA LEU A 388 -13.02 0.37 16.58
C LEU A 388 -12.73 -0.03 15.14
N ASP A 389 -12.21 -1.24 14.96
CA ASP A 389 -12.05 -1.87 13.65
C ASP A 389 -12.72 -3.25 13.65
N MET A 390 -13.76 -3.36 12.84
CA MET A 390 -14.50 -4.58 12.54
C MET A 390 -14.56 -4.86 11.03
N SER A 391 -13.66 -4.22 10.28
CA SER A 391 -13.63 -4.27 8.82
C SER A 391 -13.36 -5.69 8.30
N SER A 392 -13.75 -6.01 7.07
CA SER A 392 -13.51 -7.30 6.43
C SER A 392 -13.95 -8.50 7.28
N THR A 393 -15.14 -8.40 7.88
CA THR A 393 -15.82 -9.49 8.60
C THR A 393 -17.23 -9.69 8.03
N SER A 394 -17.94 -10.73 8.45
CA SER A 394 -19.36 -10.94 8.11
C SER A 394 -20.30 -10.44 9.22
N LEU A 395 -19.85 -9.45 10.00
CA LEU A 395 -20.64 -8.85 11.08
C LEU A 395 -21.74 -7.95 10.51
N THR A 396 -22.92 -8.03 11.11
CA THR A 396 -24.04 -7.13 10.82
C THR A 396 -24.20 -6.14 11.97
N PHE A 397 -24.13 -4.84 11.66
CA PHE A 397 -24.28 -3.76 12.64
C PHE A 397 -25.69 -3.17 12.58
N LYS A 398 -26.56 -3.63 13.47
CA LYS A 398 -27.99 -3.28 13.49
C LYS A 398 -28.34 -2.51 14.76
N VAL A 399 -28.26 -1.19 14.65
CA VAL A 399 -28.58 -0.27 15.75
C VAL A 399 -29.82 0.57 15.47
N ASN A 400 -30.47 1.03 16.53
CA ASN A 400 -31.57 1.99 16.41
C ASN A 400 -31.09 3.35 15.84
N SER A 401 -31.89 4.01 15.01
CA SER A 401 -31.56 5.33 14.42
C SER A 401 -31.40 6.44 15.46
N ASN A 402 -32.03 6.30 16.63
CA ASN A 402 -31.95 7.26 17.72
C ASN A 402 -30.86 6.91 18.75
N TRP A 403 -30.04 5.91 18.46
CA TRP A 403 -28.98 5.50 19.36
C TRP A 403 -27.90 6.58 19.50
N VAL A 404 -27.53 6.86 20.74
CA VAL A 404 -26.43 7.75 21.10
C VAL A 404 -25.42 6.92 21.89
N PRO A 405 -24.30 6.50 21.29
CA PRO A 405 -23.25 5.78 22.00
C PRO A 405 -22.64 6.65 23.12
N HIS A 406 -22.30 6.02 24.24
CA HIS A 406 -21.70 6.67 25.42
C HIS A 406 -20.18 6.95 25.28
N PHE A 407 -19.62 6.75 24.08
CA PHE A 407 -18.22 6.96 23.77
C PHE A 407 -18.04 7.94 22.61
N GLN A 408 -16.78 8.36 22.40
CA GLN A 408 -16.38 9.24 21.31
C GLN A 408 -15.20 8.61 20.59
N LEU A 409 -15.47 8.03 19.43
CA LEU A 409 -14.47 7.43 18.56
C LEU A 409 -13.58 8.50 17.93
N GLU A 410 -12.31 8.16 17.82
CA GLU A 410 -11.29 8.85 17.03
C GLU A 410 -11.10 8.16 15.67
N VAL A 411 -11.27 6.84 15.63
CA VAL A 411 -11.17 6.01 14.41
C VAL A 411 -12.28 4.97 14.38
N LEU A 412 -12.96 4.87 13.24
CA LEU A 412 -13.98 3.86 12.96
C LEU A 412 -13.70 3.21 11.60
N LEU A 413 -13.33 1.92 11.61
CA LEU A 413 -13.09 1.12 10.41
C LEU A 413 -14.10 -0.03 10.36
N MET A 414 -15.02 0.06 9.41
CA MET A 414 -16.17 -0.83 9.28
C MET A 414 -16.33 -1.34 7.86
N SER A 415 -15.29 -1.20 7.01
CA SER A 415 -15.36 -1.64 5.62
C SER A 415 -15.83 -3.09 5.51
N SER A 416 -16.74 -3.40 4.59
CA SER A 416 -17.36 -4.74 4.43
C SER A 416 -18.23 -5.24 5.60
N CYS A 417 -18.40 -4.48 6.70
CA CYS A 417 -19.36 -4.79 7.74
C CYS A 417 -20.76 -4.34 7.31
N GLN A 418 -21.78 -5.19 7.44
CA GLN A 418 -23.14 -4.87 6.99
C GLN A 418 -23.79 -3.85 7.93
N MET A 419 -23.73 -2.56 7.58
CA MET A 419 -24.34 -1.46 8.34
C MET A 419 -25.66 -0.98 7.72
N GLY A 420 -25.82 -1.13 6.40
CA GLY A 420 -27.00 -0.69 5.68
C GLY A 420 -28.22 -1.61 5.87
N PRO A 421 -29.35 -1.28 5.23
CA PRO A 421 -29.44 -0.40 4.08
C PRO A 421 -29.49 1.11 4.40
N LYS A 422 -29.90 1.52 5.60
CA LYS A 422 -30.04 2.94 5.96
C LYS A 422 -28.70 3.61 6.25
N PHE A 423 -28.63 4.92 6.05
CA PHE A 423 -27.46 5.70 6.43
C PHE A 423 -27.31 5.76 7.97
N PRO A 424 -26.11 5.53 8.55
CA PRO A 424 -25.92 5.47 10.00
C PRO A 424 -25.99 6.86 10.66
N THR A 425 -27.17 7.22 11.18
CA THR A 425 -27.44 8.53 11.80
C THR A 425 -26.67 8.79 13.09
N TRP A 426 -26.35 7.74 13.85
CA TRP A 426 -25.59 7.86 15.10
C TRP A 426 -24.18 8.45 14.90
N LEU A 427 -23.62 8.39 13.69
CA LEU A 427 -22.32 9.01 13.37
C LEU A 427 -22.30 10.51 13.71
N GLN A 428 -23.44 11.20 13.58
CA GLN A 428 -23.57 12.62 13.93
C GLN A 428 -23.17 12.92 15.39
N THR A 429 -23.26 11.93 16.28
CA THR A 429 -22.89 12.05 17.69
C THR A 429 -21.38 11.93 17.94
N GLN A 430 -20.61 11.45 16.97
CA GLN A 430 -19.17 11.22 17.08
C GLN A 430 -18.39 12.46 16.66
N THR A 431 -18.16 13.36 17.60
CA THR A 431 -17.52 14.68 17.34
C THR A 431 -15.99 14.62 17.37
N SER A 432 -15.42 13.55 17.94
CA SER A 432 -13.96 13.34 18.00
C SER A 432 -13.39 12.56 16.82
N LEU A 433 -14.25 12.14 15.87
CA LEU A 433 -13.87 11.22 14.80
C LEU A 433 -12.91 11.90 13.81
N ARG A 434 -11.79 11.23 13.53
CA ARG A 434 -10.76 11.69 12.60
C ARG A 434 -10.67 10.82 11.36
N ASN A 435 -10.99 9.53 11.48
CA ASN A 435 -10.93 8.57 10.39
C ASN A 435 -12.23 7.78 10.35
N LEU A 436 -12.85 7.74 9.17
CA LEU A 436 -14.07 6.99 8.92
C LEU A 436 -13.87 6.11 7.68
N ASP A 437 -14.08 4.81 7.83
CA ASP A 437 -14.23 3.89 6.72
C ASP A 437 -15.51 3.06 6.91
N ILE A 438 -16.49 3.31 6.04
CA ILE A 438 -17.75 2.56 5.94
C ILE A 438 -17.95 2.09 4.49
N SER A 439 -16.85 1.78 3.81
CA SER A 439 -16.86 1.24 2.46
C SER A 439 -17.51 -0.15 2.42
N LYS A 440 -18.12 -0.54 1.30
CA LYS A 440 -18.72 -1.89 1.12
C LYS A 440 -19.66 -2.31 2.26
N SER A 441 -20.33 -1.36 2.92
CA SER A 441 -21.10 -1.60 4.14
C SER A 441 -22.60 -1.84 3.86
N GLY A 442 -22.96 -2.02 2.58
CA GLY A 442 -24.30 -2.31 2.13
C GLY A 442 -25.30 -1.15 2.28
N ILE A 443 -24.81 0.08 2.33
CA ILE A 443 -25.64 1.29 2.48
C ILE A 443 -26.30 1.62 1.13
N VAL A 444 -27.62 1.75 1.14
CA VAL A 444 -28.48 2.02 -0.03
C VAL A 444 -29.46 3.14 0.36
N ASP A 445 -28.91 4.31 0.67
CA ASP A 445 -29.66 5.45 1.20
C ASP A 445 -29.05 6.77 0.72
N ILE A 446 -29.76 7.87 0.95
CA ILE A 446 -29.26 9.21 0.65
C ILE A 446 -28.34 9.67 1.78
N ALA A 447 -27.15 10.18 1.45
CA ALA A 447 -26.28 10.86 2.40
C ALA A 447 -26.97 12.12 2.95
N PRO A 448 -27.27 12.20 4.26
CA PRO A 448 -27.99 13.33 4.83
C PRO A 448 -27.20 14.64 4.71
N THR A 449 -27.87 15.79 4.60
CA THR A 449 -27.19 17.09 4.46
C THR A 449 -26.29 17.46 5.65
N TRP A 450 -26.65 17.02 6.86
CA TRP A 450 -25.81 17.22 8.05
C TRP A 450 -24.47 16.47 7.94
N PHE A 451 -24.44 15.36 7.19
CA PHE A 451 -23.27 14.50 7.09
C PHE A 451 -22.09 15.27 6.52
N TRP A 452 -22.26 16.00 5.43
CA TRP A 452 -21.16 16.73 4.79
C TRP A 452 -20.58 17.84 5.68
N LYS A 453 -21.43 18.53 6.44
CA LYS A 453 -20.99 19.54 7.42
C LYS A 453 -20.27 18.91 8.61
N TRP A 454 -20.70 17.74 9.06
CA TRP A 454 -20.02 17.00 10.11
C TRP A 454 -18.68 16.45 9.62
N ALA A 455 -18.70 15.78 8.47
CA ALA A 455 -17.59 15.16 7.77
C ALA A 455 -16.44 16.13 7.45
N SER A 456 -16.70 17.42 7.29
CA SER A 456 -15.65 18.41 6.98
C SER A 456 -14.56 18.56 8.06
N HIS A 457 -14.79 18.04 9.28
CA HIS A 457 -13.80 18.02 10.37
C HIS A 457 -12.97 16.73 10.42
N ILE A 458 -13.38 15.72 9.65
CA ILE A 458 -12.74 14.41 9.60
C ILE A 458 -11.52 14.50 8.69
N LYS A 459 -10.43 13.81 9.02
CA LYS A 459 -9.22 13.80 8.19
C LYS A 459 -9.38 12.87 7.00
N TRP A 460 -9.86 11.65 7.21
CA TRP A 460 -9.98 10.61 6.17
C TRP A 460 -11.39 10.04 6.11
N ILE A 461 -11.94 9.97 4.91
CA ILE A 461 -13.27 9.43 4.65
C ILE A 461 -13.21 8.42 3.50
N TYR A 462 -13.67 7.21 3.78
CA TYR A 462 -13.84 6.13 2.81
C TYR A 462 -15.30 5.65 2.84
N LEU A 463 -16.03 5.92 1.76
CA LEU A 463 -17.45 5.55 1.57
C LEU A 463 -17.64 4.61 0.38
N SER A 464 -16.55 4.06 -0.18
CA SER A 464 -16.53 3.40 -1.47
C SER A 464 -17.42 2.16 -1.53
N ASP A 465 -17.82 1.76 -2.74
CA ASP A 465 -18.52 0.49 -2.99
C ASP A 465 -19.82 0.34 -2.19
N ASN A 466 -20.63 1.39 -2.17
CA ASN A 466 -21.99 1.38 -1.62
C ASN A 466 -22.99 1.81 -2.71
N GLN A 467 -24.25 2.04 -2.34
CA GLN A 467 -25.25 2.68 -3.19
C GLN A 467 -25.74 3.96 -2.53
N ILE A 468 -24.81 4.74 -1.98
CA ILE A 468 -25.11 6.02 -1.34
C ILE A 468 -25.43 7.04 -2.44
N SER A 469 -26.56 7.71 -2.32
CA SER A 469 -26.98 8.76 -3.24
C SER A 469 -26.93 10.14 -2.59
N GLY A 470 -26.98 11.19 -3.41
CA GLY A 470 -26.99 12.57 -2.94
C GLY A 470 -26.40 13.53 -3.96
N ASP A 471 -26.93 14.75 -4.00
CA ASP A 471 -26.38 15.83 -4.81
C ASP A 471 -25.26 16.53 -4.04
N LEU A 472 -24.03 16.53 -4.59
CA LEU A 472 -22.88 17.19 -3.97
C LEU A 472 -22.63 18.61 -4.50
N SER A 473 -23.54 19.14 -5.31
CA SER A 473 -23.46 20.52 -5.80
C SER A 473 -23.41 21.50 -4.63
N GLY A 474 -22.33 22.27 -4.54
CA GLY A 474 -22.13 23.25 -3.47
C GLY A 474 -21.66 22.68 -2.13
N VAL A 475 -21.37 21.38 -2.04
CA VAL A 475 -20.70 20.79 -0.88
C VAL A 475 -19.23 21.24 -0.85
N TRP A 476 -18.73 21.54 0.35
CA TRP A 476 -17.33 21.87 0.60
C TRP A 476 -16.62 20.70 1.30
N LEU A 477 -15.59 20.16 0.64
CA LEU A 477 -14.81 19.05 1.16
C LEU A 477 -13.43 19.53 1.62
N ASN A 478 -13.13 19.31 2.90
CA ASN A 478 -11.90 19.81 3.55
C ASN A 478 -11.02 18.69 4.13
N ASN A 479 -11.36 17.44 3.83
CA ASN A 479 -10.64 16.28 4.31
C ASN A 479 -9.26 16.17 3.64
N THR A 480 -8.34 15.41 4.21
CA THR A 480 -7.06 15.10 3.55
C THR A 480 -7.25 14.01 2.48
N ILE A 481 -8.00 12.96 2.81
CA ILE A 481 -8.23 11.81 1.92
C ILE A 481 -9.73 11.57 1.79
N ILE A 482 -10.20 11.42 0.55
CA ILE A 482 -11.61 11.27 0.21
C ILE A 482 -11.76 10.18 -0.85
N TYR A 483 -12.44 9.10 -0.47
CA TYR A 483 -12.86 8.04 -1.38
C TYR A 483 -14.38 7.91 -1.35
N LEU A 484 -15.02 8.30 -2.45
CA LEU A 484 -16.47 8.26 -2.68
C LEU A 484 -16.83 7.35 -3.87
N ASN A 485 -15.85 6.63 -4.42
CA ASN A 485 -16.01 5.89 -5.66
C ASN A 485 -16.99 4.72 -5.55
N SER A 486 -17.57 4.31 -6.68
CA SER A 486 -18.57 3.23 -6.74
C SER A 486 -19.77 3.50 -5.82
N ASN A 487 -20.49 4.58 -6.11
CA ASN A 487 -21.70 5.00 -5.40
C ASN A 487 -22.74 5.56 -6.40
N CYS A 488 -23.78 6.23 -5.89
CA CYS A 488 -24.85 6.84 -6.69
C CYS A 488 -24.91 8.36 -6.49
N PHE A 489 -23.77 9.02 -6.25
CA PHE A 489 -23.71 10.48 -6.10
C PHE A 489 -23.96 11.19 -7.44
N THR A 490 -24.64 12.34 -7.37
CA THR A 490 -25.07 13.11 -8.54
C THR A 490 -24.70 14.59 -8.41
N GLY A 491 -24.99 15.36 -9.46
CA GLY A 491 -24.84 16.82 -9.46
C GLY A 491 -23.50 17.30 -10.01
N LEU A 492 -23.18 18.57 -9.77
CA LEU A 492 -21.88 19.16 -10.10
C LEU A 492 -20.82 18.70 -9.11
N LEU A 493 -19.55 18.70 -9.55
CA LEU A 493 -18.42 18.41 -8.68
C LEU A 493 -18.35 19.41 -7.50
N PRO A 494 -18.13 18.93 -6.27
CA PRO A 494 -18.05 19.77 -5.07
C PRO A 494 -16.76 20.61 -5.06
N ALA A 495 -16.78 21.68 -4.27
CA ALA A 495 -15.58 22.49 -4.05
C ALA A 495 -14.68 21.82 -2.99
N VAL A 496 -13.36 21.98 -3.14
CA VAL A 496 -12.38 21.33 -2.27
C VAL A 496 -11.40 22.33 -1.67
N SER A 497 -10.93 22.03 -0.46
CA SER A 497 -9.89 22.82 0.18
C SER A 497 -8.49 22.48 -0.38
N PRO A 498 -7.51 23.39 -0.21
CA PRO A 498 -6.12 23.11 -0.58
C PRO A 498 -5.45 21.99 0.22
N ASN A 499 -6.09 21.49 1.29
CA ASN A 499 -5.55 20.42 2.14
C ASN A 499 -5.85 19.01 1.62
N VAL A 500 -6.76 18.86 0.66
CA VAL A 500 -7.05 17.55 0.04
C VAL A 500 -5.81 17.08 -0.71
N THR A 501 -5.38 15.85 -0.45
CA THR A 501 -4.27 15.17 -1.13
C THR A 501 -4.77 14.10 -2.09
N VAL A 502 -5.84 13.39 -1.73
CA VAL A 502 -6.44 12.34 -2.56
C VAL A 502 -7.95 12.58 -2.68
N LEU A 503 -8.43 12.63 -3.92
CA LEU A 503 -9.84 12.74 -4.26
C LEU A 503 -10.22 11.67 -5.28
N ASN A 504 -10.91 10.63 -4.82
CA ASN A 504 -11.47 9.59 -5.68
C ASN A 504 -13.00 9.64 -5.65
N MET A 505 -13.59 10.02 -6.78
CA MET A 505 -15.03 10.12 -7.02
C MET A 505 -15.46 9.28 -8.23
N ALA A 506 -14.64 8.30 -8.61
CA ALA A 506 -14.89 7.46 -9.78
C ALA A 506 -16.22 6.68 -9.67
N ASN A 507 -16.79 6.26 -10.80
CA ASN A 507 -17.95 5.36 -10.85
C ASN A 507 -19.14 5.90 -10.03
N ASN A 508 -19.63 7.07 -10.45
CA ASN A 508 -20.78 7.78 -9.90
C ASN A 508 -21.57 8.42 -11.07
N SER A 509 -22.47 9.36 -10.79
CA SER A 509 -23.27 10.09 -11.79
C SER A 509 -23.06 11.61 -11.69
N PHE A 510 -21.82 12.04 -11.41
CA PHE A 510 -21.47 13.47 -11.46
C PHE A 510 -21.52 13.96 -12.90
N SER A 511 -22.05 15.17 -13.10
CA SER A 511 -22.29 15.74 -14.43
C SER A 511 -21.86 17.21 -14.53
N GLY A 512 -21.91 17.76 -15.74
CA GLY A 512 -21.54 19.16 -16.01
C GLY A 512 -20.04 19.36 -16.27
N PRO A 513 -19.58 20.61 -16.40
CA PRO A 513 -18.20 20.91 -16.78
C PRO A 513 -17.23 20.84 -15.60
N ILE A 514 -16.07 20.20 -15.83
CA ILE A 514 -14.97 20.13 -14.84
C ILE A 514 -14.34 21.50 -14.54
N SER A 515 -14.58 22.50 -15.38
CA SER A 515 -14.11 23.88 -15.15
C SER A 515 -14.59 24.47 -13.83
N HIS A 516 -15.78 24.10 -13.35
CA HIS A 516 -16.26 24.52 -12.03
C HIS A 516 -15.32 24.07 -10.89
N PHE A 517 -14.74 22.88 -11.02
CA PHE A 517 -13.81 22.33 -10.06
C PHE A 517 -12.38 22.86 -10.27
N LEU A 518 -11.82 22.72 -11.48
CA LEU A 518 -10.42 23.06 -11.74
C LEU A 518 -10.14 24.57 -11.72
N CYS A 519 -11.13 25.42 -12.03
CA CYS A 519 -10.97 26.88 -12.02
C CYS A 519 -11.46 27.54 -10.73
N GLN A 520 -11.76 26.77 -9.68
CA GLN A 520 -12.13 27.33 -8.39
C GLN A 520 -10.99 28.17 -7.79
N LYS A 521 -11.34 29.20 -7.00
CA LYS A 521 -10.35 30.01 -6.28
C LYS A 521 -9.88 29.25 -5.03
N LEU A 522 -8.60 28.89 -5.00
CA LEU A 522 -7.97 28.23 -3.86
C LEU A 522 -7.30 29.26 -2.94
N ASN A 523 -7.54 29.15 -1.64
CA ASN A 523 -6.86 29.95 -0.61
C ASN A 523 -5.55 29.28 -0.19
N GLY A 524 -4.60 29.18 -1.12
CA GLY A 524 -3.29 28.52 -0.92
C GLY A 524 -2.88 27.65 -2.11
N ARG A 525 -1.70 27.03 -2.03
CA ARG A 525 -1.28 26.02 -3.00
C ARG A 525 -2.05 24.72 -2.74
N SER A 526 -2.61 24.14 -3.80
CA SER A 526 -3.22 22.81 -3.72
C SER A 526 -2.18 21.78 -3.31
N LYS A 527 -2.57 20.84 -2.44
CA LYS A 527 -1.81 19.64 -2.10
C LYS A 527 -2.36 18.39 -2.81
N LEU A 528 -3.30 18.56 -3.74
CA LEU A 528 -3.95 17.44 -4.41
C LEU A 528 -2.94 16.70 -5.29
N GLU A 529 -2.66 15.46 -4.92
CA GLU A 529 -1.70 14.57 -5.57
C GLU A 529 -2.39 13.56 -6.49
N ALA A 530 -3.56 13.07 -6.10
CA ALA A 530 -4.34 12.11 -6.88
C ALA A 530 -5.79 12.57 -7.06
N LEU A 531 -6.21 12.61 -8.33
CA LEU A 531 -7.56 12.96 -8.75
C LEU A 531 -8.12 11.87 -9.66
N ASP A 532 -9.14 11.15 -9.19
CA ASP A 532 -9.90 10.20 -10.00
C ASP A 532 -11.37 10.63 -10.08
N LEU A 533 -11.79 10.98 -11.29
CA LEU A 533 -13.16 11.35 -11.65
C LEU A 533 -13.70 10.43 -12.77
N SER A 534 -13.07 9.28 -12.97
CA SER A 534 -13.41 8.39 -14.08
C SER A 534 -14.81 7.79 -13.95
N ASN A 535 -15.40 7.33 -15.05
CA ASN A 535 -16.70 6.67 -15.05
C ASN A 535 -17.81 7.54 -14.41
N ASN A 536 -18.02 8.72 -15.00
CA ASN A 536 -19.05 9.68 -14.61
C ASN A 536 -19.68 10.30 -15.88
N ASP A 537 -20.63 11.22 -15.70
CA ASP A 537 -21.32 11.94 -16.79
C ASP A 537 -20.72 13.35 -17.02
N LEU A 538 -19.45 13.57 -16.67
CA LEU A 538 -18.80 14.89 -16.82
C LEU A 538 -18.62 15.23 -18.30
N SER A 539 -18.79 16.51 -18.64
CA SER A 539 -18.87 16.95 -20.04
C SER A 539 -18.13 18.27 -20.29
N GLY A 540 -18.10 18.72 -21.54
CA GLY A 540 -17.47 19.99 -21.92
C GLY A 540 -15.96 19.88 -22.10
N GLU A 541 -15.28 21.02 -22.22
CA GLU A 541 -13.84 21.07 -22.50
C GLU A 541 -12.98 21.01 -21.24
N LEU A 542 -11.78 20.44 -21.37
CA LEU A 542 -10.74 20.52 -20.33
C LEU A 542 -10.23 21.98 -20.22
N PRO A 543 -10.30 22.61 -19.03
CA PRO A 543 -9.99 24.02 -18.86
C PRO A 543 -8.48 24.31 -18.82
N LEU A 544 -8.09 25.59 -18.82
CA LEU A 544 -6.69 26.03 -18.74
C LEU A 544 -6.15 26.16 -17.29
N CYS A 545 -6.96 25.85 -16.27
CA CYS A 545 -6.69 26.18 -14.87
C CYS A 545 -5.76 25.19 -14.13
N TRP A 546 -5.09 24.29 -14.84
CA TRP A 546 -4.20 23.25 -14.29
C TRP A 546 -3.03 23.81 -13.46
N LYS A 547 -2.61 25.05 -13.74
CA LYS A 547 -1.51 25.73 -13.03
C LYS A 547 -1.76 25.86 -11.53
N SER A 548 -3.01 25.79 -11.06
CA SER A 548 -3.34 25.83 -9.64
C SER A 548 -3.15 24.48 -8.92
N TRP A 549 -2.88 23.40 -9.66
CA TRP A 549 -2.91 22.01 -9.21
C TRP A 549 -1.57 21.28 -9.40
N GLN A 550 -0.45 22.00 -9.26
CA GLN A 550 0.90 21.50 -9.60
C GLN A 550 1.36 20.28 -8.79
N SER A 551 0.71 19.97 -7.67
CA SER A 551 0.98 18.77 -6.87
C SER A 551 0.43 17.49 -7.49
N LEU A 552 -0.42 17.58 -8.52
CA LEU A 552 -1.02 16.40 -9.15
C LEU A 552 0.06 15.50 -9.76
N THR A 553 0.02 14.25 -9.34
CA THR A 553 0.83 13.14 -9.84
C THR A 553 -0.03 12.13 -10.60
N HIS A 554 -1.30 11.98 -10.22
CA HIS A 554 -2.25 11.05 -10.83
C HIS A 554 -3.51 11.78 -11.23
N VAL A 555 -3.86 11.71 -12.51
CA VAL A 555 -5.09 12.29 -13.06
C VAL A 555 -5.81 11.24 -13.89
N ASN A 556 -7.00 10.84 -13.43
CA ASN A 556 -7.88 9.94 -14.16
C ASN A 556 -9.24 10.59 -14.43
N LEU A 557 -9.48 10.88 -15.71
CA LEU A 557 -10.71 11.46 -16.24
C LEU A 557 -11.35 10.54 -17.30
N GLY A 558 -10.94 9.27 -17.35
CA GLY A 558 -11.42 8.31 -18.33
C GLY A 558 -12.91 8.02 -18.23
N ASN A 559 -13.53 7.53 -19.30
CA ASN A 559 -14.94 7.15 -19.36
C ASN A 559 -15.88 8.29 -18.91
N ASN A 560 -15.81 9.41 -19.62
CA ASN A 560 -16.67 10.58 -19.42
C ASN A 560 -17.14 11.11 -20.79
N HIS A 561 -17.73 12.30 -20.83
CA HIS A 561 -18.20 12.98 -22.03
C HIS A 561 -17.37 14.24 -22.36
N PHE A 562 -16.09 14.27 -22.01
CA PHE A 562 -15.23 15.42 -22.31
C PHE A 562 -15.04 15.60 -23.82
N SER A 563 -14.98 16.85 -24.26
CA SER A 563 -14.77 17.25 -25.66
C SER A 563 -13.66 18.29 -25.77
N GLY A 564 -13.39 18.80 -26.97
CA GLY A 564 -12.35 19.81 -27.18
C GLY A 564 -10.97 19.18 -27.33
N LYS A 565 -9.93 20.02 -27.25
CA LYS A 565 -8.53 19.61 -27.33
C LYS A 565 -7.96 19.34 -25.93
N ILE A 566 -6.92 18.53 -25.86
CA ILE A 566 -6.08 18.43 -24.66
C ILE A 566 -5.30 19.76 -24.52
N PRO A 567 -5.47 20.53 -23.43
CA PRO A 567 -4.89 21.86 -23.31
C PRO A 567 -3.40 21.81 -22.96
N ASP A 568 -2.61 22.71 -23.54
CA ASP A 568 -1.17 22.81 -23.27
C ASP A 568 -0.84 23.06 -21.80
N SER A 569 -1.75 23.69 -21.05
CA SER A 569 -1.57 23.97 -19.62
C SER A 569 -1.41 22.71 -18.76
N ILE A 570 -1.77 21.52 -19.25
CA ILE A 570 -1.50 20.26 -18.52
C ILE A 570 0.00 20.08 -18.25
N SER A 571 0.88 20.64 -19.09
CA SER A 571 2.34 20.61 -18.85
C SER A 571 2.78 21.36 -17.58
N SER A 572 1.90 22.14 -16.96
CA SER A 572 2.15 22.74 -15.65
C SER A 572 2.17 21.73 -14.49
N LEU A 573 1.75 20.48 -14.75
CA LEU A 573 1.82 19.37 -13.81
C LEU A 573 3.17 18.64 -13.94
N PHE A 574 4.24 19.29 -13.49
CA PHE A 574 5.61 18.78 -13.69
C PHE A 574 5.89 17.44 -13.00
N SER A 575 5.12 17.14 -11.95
CA SER A 575 5.20 15.88 -11.18
C SER A 575 4.21 14.82 -11.66
N LEU A 576 3.54 15.02 -12.81
CA LEU A 576 2.57 14.08 -13.36
C LEU A 576 3.25 12.75 -13.70
N LYS A 577 2.72 11.68 -13.13
CA LYS A 577 3.17 10.30 -13.26
C LYS A 577 2.20 9.44 -14.07
N ALA A 578 0.89 9.66 -13.91
CA ALA A 578 -0.14 8.93 -14.65
C ALA A 578 -1.23 9.88 -15.17
N LEU A 579 -1.54 9.76 -16.46
CA LEU A 579 -2.61 10.49 -17.12
C LEU A 579 -3.52 9.54 -17.89
N HIS A 580 -4.77 9.48 -17.45
CA HIS A 580 -5.84 8.67 -18.05
C HIS A 580 -6.95 9.59 -18.58
N LEU A 581 -7.12 9.63 -19.90
CA LEU A 581 -8.16 10.41 -20.61
C LEU A 581 -9.00 9.53 -21.55
N GLN A 582 -8.94 8.21 -21.38
CA GLN A 582 -9.55 7.25 -22.29
C GLN A 582 -11.07 7.36 -22.37
N ASN A 583 -11.66 6.90 -23.48
CA ASN A 583 -13.11 6.83 -23.70
C ASN A 583 -13.80 8.18 -23.43
N ASN A 584 -13.39 9.19 -24.19
CA ASN A 584 -13.96 10.53 -24.21
C ASN A 584 -14.18 10.99 -25.67
N GLY A 585 -14.62 12.23 -25.85
CA GLY A 585 -14.79 12.89 -27.16
C GLY A 585 -13.65 13.85 -27.53
N LEU A 586 -12.45 13.69 -26.98
CA LEU A 586 -11.32 14.61 -27.19
C LEU A 586 -10.80 14.52 -28.64
N PHE A 587 -10.41 15.65 -29.22
CA PHE A 587 -9.91 15.73 -30.60
C PHE A 587 -8.68 16.63 -30.73
N GLY A 588 -8.10 16.68 -31.93
CA GLY A 588 -6.85 17.41 -32.19
C GLY A 588 -5.62 16.54 -31.93
N SER A 589 -4.44 17.15 -31.95
CA SER A 589 -3.17 16.46 -31.73
C SER A 589 -2.82 16.36 -30.24
N ILE A 590 -1.96 15.41 -29.89
CA ILE A 590 -1.30 15.39 -28.58
C ILE A 590 -0.45 16.66 -28.44
N PRO A 591 -0.66 17.50 -27.40
CA PRO A 591 0.06 18.75 -27.24
C PRO A 591 1.55 18.49 -26.99
N SER A 592 2.42 19.21 -27.69
CA SER A 592 3.88 19.03 -27.59
C SER A 592 4.44 19.42 -26.23
N SER A 593 3.71 20.23 -25.48
CA SER A 593 4.01 20.63 -24.10
C SER A 593 4.02 19.46 -23.12
N LEU A 594 3.35 18.33 -23.42
CA LEU A 594 3.38 17.13 -22.56
C LEU A 594 4.78 16.52 -22.42
N ARG A 595 5.72 16.83 -23.33
CA ARG A 595 7.13 16.44 -23.20
C ARG A 595 7.77 16.95 -21.89
N ASP A 596 7.24 18.04 -21.33
CA ASP A 596 7.78 18.66 -20.12
C ASP A 596 7.39 17.87 -18.85
N CYS A 597 6.41 16.95 -18.93
CA CYS A 597 6.04 16.02 -17.87
C CYS A 597 6.99 14.82 -17.82
N THR A 598 8.26 15.04 -17.49
CA THR A 598 9.33 14.03 -17.56
C THR A 598 9.16 12.84 -16.62
N SER A 599 8.31 12.96 -15.59
CA SER A 599 7.97 11.88 -14.65
C SER A 599 6.83 10.98 -15.15
N LEU A 600 6.27 11.25 -16.34
CA LEU A 600 5.10 10.54 -16.85
C LEU A 600 5.46 9.07 -17.17
N GLY A 601 4.94 8.16 -16.35
CA GLY A 601 5.10 6.72 -16.50
C GLY A 601 3.90 6.01 -17.14
N LEU A 602 2.71 6.62 -17.11
CA LEU A 602 1.51 6.07 -17.75
C LEU A 602 0.77 7.15 -18.53
N LEU A 603 0.50 6.87 -19.81
CA LEU A 603 -0.34 7.69 -20.67
C LEU A 603 -1.41 6.83 -21.38
N ASP A 604 -2.67 7.03 -21.03
CA ASP A 604 -3.81 6.39 -21.70
C ASP A 604 -4.75 7.44 -22.33
N LEU A 605 -4.76 7.46 -23.65
CA LEU A 605 -5.58 8.35 -24.49
C LEU A 605 -6.57 7.55 -25.36
N SER A 606 -6.78 6.27 -25.06
CA SER A 606 -7.54 5.36 -25.92
C SER A 606 -9.02 5.77 -26.08
N GLY A 607 -9.68 5.38 -27.17
CA GLY A 607 -11.11 5.63 -27.38
C GLY A 607 -11.47 7.12 -27.46
N ASN A 608 -10.73 7.89 -28.25
CA ASN A 608 -10.95 9.32 -28.49
C ASN A 608 -11.01 9.62 -30.00
N LYS A 609 -10.97 10.91 -30.37
CA LYS A 609 -10.96 11.40 -31.75
C LYS A 609 -9.66 12.15 -32.07
N LEU A 610 -8.54 11.74 -31.45
CA LEU A 610 -7.25 12.39 -31.62
C LEU A 610 -6.71 12.14 -33.04
N LEU A 611 -6.01 13.15 -33.58
CA LEU A 611 -5.55 13.23 -34.96
C LEU A 611 -4.05 13.53 -35.01
N GLY A 612 -3.47 13.39 -36.19
CA GLY A 612 -2.06 13.70 -36.46
C GLY A 612 -1.16 12.48 -36.28
N ASN A 613 0.15 12.71 -36.17
CA ASN A 613 1.12 11.63 -36.03
C ASN A 613 1.37 11.33 -34.56
N VAL A 614 1.82 10.10 -34.26
CA VAL A 614 2.42 9.78 -32.96
C VAL A 614 3.68 10.65 -32.79
N PRO A 615 3.76 11.54 -31.78
CA PRO A 615 4.88 12.46 -31.67
C PRO A 615 6.21 11.78 -31.35
N ASN A 616 7.29 12.25 -31.98
CA ASN A 616 8.64 11.72 -31.75
C ASN A 616 9.17 11.97 -30.33
N TRP A 617 8.79 13.09 -29.69
CA TRP A 617 9.19 13.42 -28.33
C TRP A 617 8.69 12.43 -27.27
N ILE A 618 7.74 11.53 -27.60
CA ILE A 618 7.33 10.46 -26.68
C ILE A 618 8.54 9.61 -26.26
N GLY A 619 9.53 9.43 -27.13
CA GLY A 619 10.77 8.72 -26.80
C GLY A 619 11.62 9.39 -25.71
N GLU A 620 11.42 10.69 -25.46
CA GLU A 620 12.14 11.44 -24.42
C GLU A 620 11.60 11.17 -23.01
N LEU A 621 10.40 10.58 -22.89
CA LEU A 621 9.76 10.23 -21.61
C LEU A 621 10.33 8.92 -21.05
N ALA A 622 11.57 8.94 -20.58
CA ALA A 622 12.29 7.74 -20.11
C ALA A 622 11.58 6.94 -18.99
N ALA A 623 10.69 7.59 -18.22
CA ALA A 623 9.88 6.95 -17.19
C ALA A 623 8.67 6.17 -17.74
N LEU A 624 8.31 6.34 -19.02
CA LEU A 624 7.10 5.79 -19.62
C LEU A 624 7.12 4.26 -19.65
N LYS A 625 6.17 3.67 -18.92
CA LYS A 625 5.93 2.22 -18.80
C LYS A 625 4.71 1.77 -19.60
N VAL A 626 3.71 2.64 -19.74
CA VAL A 626 2.44 2.32 -20.40
C VAL A 626 2.09 3.44 -21.38
N LEU A 627 1.88 3.06 -22.64
CA LEU A 627 1.37 3.93 -23.68
C LEU A 627 0.17 3.29 -24.39
N CYS A 628 -1.01 3.88 -24.20
CA CYS A 628 -2.26 3.44 -24.83
C CYS A 628 -2.84 4.58 -25.70
N LEU A 629 -2.83 4.38 -27.01
CA LEU A 629 -3.38 5.29 -28.03
C LEU A 629 -4.52 4.66 -28.85
N ARG A 630 -4.99 3.47 -28.43
CA ARG A 630 -5.99 2.66 -29.15
C ARG A 630 -7.23 3.45 -29.57
N SER A 631 -7.86 3.10 -30.69
CA SER A 631 -9.17 3.62 -31.10
C SER A 631 -9.16 5.16 -31.19
N ASN A 632 -8.29 5.67 -32.06
CA ASN A 632 -8.15 7.08 -32.39
C ASN A 632 -8.02 7.22 -33.92
N LYS A 633 -7.54 8.38 -34.41
CA LYS A 633 -7.32 8.66 -35.83
C LYS A 633 -5.86 9.08 -36.09
N PHE A 634 -4.91 8.44 -35.42
CA PHE A 634 -3.50 8.69 -35.65
C PHE A 634 -3.09 8.16 -37.02
N ILE A 635 -2.28 8.95 -37.74
CA ILE A 635 -1.77 8.66 -39.09
C ILE A 635 -0.24 8.65 -39.10
N GLY A 636 0.35 8.32 -40.26
CA GLY A 636 1.81 8.29 -40.42
C GLY A 636 2.43 7.03 -39.80
N GLU A 637 3.74 7.06 -39.56
CA GLU A 637 4.49 5.92 -39.04
C GLU A 637 4.66 5.98 -37.51
N ILE A 638 4.96 4.84 -36.87
CA ILE A 638 5.44 4.84 -35.48
C ILE A 638 6.87 5.42 -35.48
N PRO A 639 7.13 6.51 -34.74
CA PRO A 639 8.47 7.13 -34.72
C PRO A 639 9.50 6.18 -34.09
N SER A 640 10.69 6.09 -34.68
CA SER A 640 11.78 5.25 -34.15
C SER A 640 12.25 5.66 -32.75
N GLN A 641 12.00 6.91 -32.35
CA GLN A 641 12.26 7.42 -31.00
C GLN A 641 11.52 6.62 -29.93
N ILE A 642 10.41 5.96 -30.24
CA ILE A 642 9.71 5.10 -29.28
C ILE A 642 10.63 4.03 -28.69
N CYS A 643 11.63 3.57 -29.46
CA CYS A 643 12.63 2.58 -29.04
C CYS A 643 13.61 3.09 -27.96
N GLN A 644 13.51 4.35 -27.54
CA GLN A 644 14.25 4.88 -26.39
C GLN A 644 13.58 4.54 -25.05
N LEU A 645 12.32 4.09 -25.09
CA LEU A 645 11.53 3.74 -23.91
C LEU A 645 11.90 2.36 -23.36
N SER A 646 13.05 2.24 -22.72
CA SER A 646 13.55 0.97 -22.15
C SER A 646 12.64 0.39 -21.05
N SER A 647 11.87 1.26 -20.38
CA SER A 647 10.94 0.92 -19.30
C SER A 647 9.54 0.54 -19.79
N LEU A 648 9.28 0.55 -21.10
CA LEU A 648 7.95 0.27 -21.64
C LEU A 648 7.55 -1.19 -21.41
N ILE A 649 6.32 -1.40 -20.95
CA ILE A 649 5.72 -2.72 -20.71
C ILE A 649 4.37 -2.90 -21.42
N VAL A 650 3.71 -1.80 -21.81
CA VAL A 650 2.50 -1.82 -22.62
C VAL A 650 2.64 -0.79 -23.74
N LEU A 651 2.51 -1.28 -24.98
CA LEU A 651 2.36 -0.47 -26.18
C LEU A 651 1.07 -0.88 -26.88
N ASP A 652 0.03 -0.05 -26.78
CA ASP A 652 -1.24 -0.27 -27.49
C ASP A 652 -1.52 0.92 -28.42
N VAL A 653 -1.26 0.75 -29.71
CA VAL A 653 -1.56 1.75 -30.77
C VAL A 653 -2.59 1.22 -31.76
N SER A 654 -3.35 0.21 -31.34
CA SER A 654 -4.31 -0.50 -32.19
C SER A 654 -5.47 0.39 -32.63
N ASP A 655 -6.20 -0.01 -33.68
CA ASP A 655 -7.41 0.67 -34.15
C ASP A 655 -7.17 2.16 -34.44
N ASN A 656 -6.27 2.41 -35.40
CA ASN A 656 -5.86 3.73 -35.88
C ASN A 656 -5.63 3.67 -37.41
N GLU A 657 -5.11 4.75 -37.99
CA GLU A 657 -4.77 4.86 -39.42
C GLU A 657 -3.22 4.87 -39.62
N LEU A 658 -2.47 4.24 -38.71
CA LEU A 658 -1.01 4.19 -38.76
C LEU A 658 -0.53 3.33 -39.92
N SER A 659 0.59 3.70 -40.54
CA SER A 659 1.13 3.11 -41.75
C SER A 659 2.65 2.93 -41.65
N GLY A 660 3.30 2.55 -42.75
CA GLY A 660 4.75 2.29 -42.77
C GLY A 660 5.09 0.90 -42.24
N ILE A 661 6.34 0.73 -41.79
CA ILE A 661 6.86 -0.54 -41.27
C ILE A 661 6.87 -0.55 -39.73
N ILE A 662 6.78 -1.75 -39.14
CA ILE A 662 7.01 -1.92 -37.70
C ILE A 662 8.50 -1.61 -37.40
N PRO A 663 8.81 -0.74 -36.41
CA PRO A 663 10.19 -0.39 -36.08
C PRO A 663 11.06 -1.62 -35.80
N ARG A 664 12.28 -1.66 -36.36
CA ARG A 664 13.22 -2.78 -36.12
C ARG A 664 13.90 -2.73 -34.75
N CYS A 665 13.80 -1.60 -34.05
CA CYS A 665 14.48 -1.36 -32.77
C CYS A 665 13.64 -1.76 -31.53
N LEU A 666 12.54 -2.52 -31.70
CA LEU A 666 11.68 -2.90 -30.57
C LEU A 666 12.41 -3.73 -29.51
N ASN A 667 13.50 -4.40 -29.87
CA ASN A 667 14.35 -5.12 -28.91
C ASN A 667 15.00 -4.22 -27.84
N ASN A 668 14.96 -2.89 -28.01
CA ASN A 668 15.40 -1.94 -26.99
C ASN A 668 14.44 -1.79 -25.81
N PHE A 669 13.25 -2.39 -25.86
CA PHE A 669 12.32 -2.45 -24.72
C PHE A 669 12.83 -3.46 -23.68
N SER A 670 13.86 -3.07 -22.93
CA SER A 670 14.56 -3.94 -21.98
C SER A 670 13.62 -4.68 -21.03
N LEU A 671 12.57 -4.02 -20.52
CA LEU A 671 11.61 -4.68 -19.64
C LEU A 671 10.68 -5.68 -20.34
N MET A 672 10.33 -5.49 -21.61
CA MET A 672 9.62 -6.50 -22.41
C MET A 672 10.54 -7.63 -22.86
N ALA A 673 11.85 -7.38 -22.95
CA ALA A 673 12.85 -8.40 -23.22
C ALA A 673 13.20 -9.25 -21.98
N ALA A 674 13.07 -8.69 -20.78
CA ALA A 674 13.32 -9.40 -19.52
C ALA A 674 12.19 -10.39 -19.16
N ILE A 675 12.56 -11.59 -18.71
CA ILE A 675 11.61 -12.62 -18.24
C ILE A 675 11.13 -12.31 -16.81
N GLU A 676 12.04 -11.81 -15.98
CA GLU A 676 11.75 -11.47 -14.59
C GLU A 676 11.17 -10.06 -14.48
N THR A 677 10.19 -9.91 -13.59
CA THR A 677 9.60 -8.63 -13.24
C THR A 677 10.25 -8.10 -11.96
N PRO A 678 10.89 -6.92 -11.98
CA PRO A 678 11.37 -6.26 -10.77
C PRO A 678 10.21 -6.05 -9.78
N GLU A 679 10.45 -6.33 -8.50
CA GLU A 679 9.42 -6.20 -7.46
C GLU A 679 8.99 -4.74 -7.26
N ASP A 680 9.90 -3.82 -7.52
CA ASP A 680 9.79 -2.36 -7.36
C ASP A 680 9.32 -1.61 -8.61
N LEU A 681 8.96 -2.31 -9.70
CA LEU A 681 8.69 -1.72 -11.02
C LEU A 681 7.66 -0.56 -11.03
N PHE A 682 6.69 -0.58 -10.11
CA PHE A 682 5.64 0.44 -10.00
C PHE A 682 5.77 1.30 -8.75
N THR A 683 6.79 1.11 -7.92
CA THR A 683 6.95 1.89 -6.67
C THR A 683 7.08 3.39 -6.89
N ASP A 684 7.61 3.79 -8.04
CA ASP A 684 7.71 5.18 -8.47
C ASP A 684 6.36 5.73 -8.98
N LEU A 685 5.45 4.87 -9.41
CA LEU A 685 4.07 5.21 -9.79
C LEU A 685 3.11 5.13 -8.58
N ASP A 686 3.32 4.20 -7.66
CA ASP A 686 2.50 4.07 -6.46
C ASP A 686 2.73 5.23 -5.48
N HIS A 687 1.67 5.66 -4.81
CA HIS A 687 1.74 6.65 -3.73
C HIS A 687 1.20 6.05 -2.44
N SER A 688 1.75 6.45 -1.29
CA SER A 688 1.41 5.90 0.03
C SER A 688 -0.08 5.90 0.42
N ASN A 689 -0.90 6.69 -0.28
CA ASN A 689 -2.33 6.86 -0.02
C ASN A 689 -3.21 6.68 -1.27
N TYR A 690 -2.62 6.31 -2.41
CA TYR A 690 -3.31 6.10 -3.68
C TYR A 690 -2.61 5.00 -4.47
N GLU A 691 -3.27 3.85 -4.58
CA GLU A 691 -2.86 2.78 -5.47
C GLU A 691 -3.38 3.09 -6.87
N LEU A 692 -2.55 2.90 -7.89
CA LEU A 692 -2.98 3.04 -9.29
C LEU A 692 -4.20 2.14 -9.53
N GLU A 693 -5.34 2.74 -9.86
CA GLU A 693 -6.52 1.98 -10.29
C GLU A 693 -6.21 1.18 -11.56
N GLY A 694 -6.85 0.03 -11.73
CA GLY A 694 -6.51 -0.94 -12.76
C GLY A 694 -6.57 -0.36 -14.17
N LEU A 695 -5.70 -0.87 -15.06
CA LEU A 695 -5.71 -0.49 -16.48
C LEU A 695 -6.55 -1.49 -17.29
N VAL A 696 -7.45 -0.99 -18.13
CA VAL A 696 -8.26 -1.84 -19.02
C VAL A 696 -7.52 -2.08 -20.33
N LEU A 697 -7.10 -3.32 -20.57
CA LEU A 697 -6.32 -3.74 -21.74
C LEU A 697 -7.06 -4.78 -22.58
N MET A 698 -6.85 -4.74 -23.91
CA MET A 698 -7.46 -5.67 -24.87
C MET A 698 -6.54 -6.88 -25.13
N THR A 699 -6.34 -7.75 -24.14
CA THR A 699 -5.34 -8.83 -24.23
C THR A 699 -5.82 -10.10 -24.94
N VAL A 700 -7.14 -10.26 -25.11
CA VAL A 700 -7.79 -11.49 -25.63
C VAL A 700 -9.00 -11.22 -26.52
N GLY A 701 -9.06 -10.06 -27.16
CA GLY A 701 -10.26 -9.64 -27.90
C GLY A 701 -11.43 -9.26 -26.98
N ARG A 702 -11.19 -9.13 -25.68
CA ARG A 702 -12.07 -8.51 -24.69
C ARG A 702 -11.26 -7.58 -23.79
N GLY A 703 -11.89 -6.53 -23.27
CA GLY A 703 -11.28 -5.61 -22.32
C GLY A 703 -11.23 -6.25 -20.94
N LEU A 704 -10.04 -6.36 -20.37
CA LEU A 704 -9.82 -6.87 -19.01
C LEU A 704 -9.13 -5.80 -18.18
N GLU A 705 -9.61 -5.60 -16.95
CA GLU A 705 -9.00 -4.69 -15.99
C GLU A 705 -7.87 -5.39 -15.23
N TYR A 706 -6.68 -4.79 -15.23
CA TYR A 706 -5.48 -5.28 -14.56
C TYR A 706 -5.18 -4.47 -13.30
N LYS A 707 -6.02 -4.62 -12.27
CA LYS A 707 -5.81 -3.99 -10.95
C LYS A 707 -4.88 -4.84 -10.07
N GLY A 708 -3.85 -4.23 -9.48
CA GLY A 708 -2.87 -4.91 -8.60
C GLY A 708 -1.89 -5.88 -9.29
N ILE A 709 -2.09 -6.21 -10.56
CA ILE A 709 -1.28 -7.16 -11.33
C ILE A 709 -0.70 -6.57 -12.63
N LEU A 710 -0.87 -5.27 -12.88
CA LEU A 710 -0.37 -4.60 -14.09
C LEU A 710 1.14 -4.78 -14.28
N LYS A 711 1.91 -4.90 -13.19
CA LYS A 711 3.37 -5.14 -13.23
C LYS A 711 3.79 -6.41 -13.97
N TYR A 712 2.89 -7.39 -14.05
CA TYR A 712 3.11 -8.66 -14.75
C TYR A 712 2.68 -8.62 -16.22
N VAL A 713 2.05 -7.54 -16.67
CA VAL A 713 1.64 -7.40 -18.07
C VAL A 713 2.83 -6.98 -18.92
N ARG A 714 2.96 -7.62 -20.09
CA ARG A 714 3.85 -7.24 -21.17
C ARG A 714 3.08 -7.37 -22.48
N MET A 715 2.76 -6.25 -23.12
CA MET A 715 1.83 -6.22 -24.26
C MET A 715 2.30 -5.30 -25.38
N VAL A 716 2.18 -5.80 -26.61
CA VAL A 716 2.30 -5.03 -27.86
C VAL A 716 1.06 -5.30 -28.71
N ASP A 717 0.24 -4.28 -28.92
CA ASP A 717 -0.92 -4.33 -29.81
C ASP A 717 -0.82 -3.23 -30.88
N LEU A 718 -0.62 -3.68 -32.12
CA LEU A 718 -0.51 -2.87 -33.33
C LEU A 718 -1.68 -3.15 -34.29
N SER A 719 -2.71 -3.86 -33.83
CA SER A 719 -3.75 -4.38 -34.71
C SER A 719 -4.66 -3.30 -35.29
N SER A 720 -5.39 -3.64 -36.35
CA SER A 720 -6.37 -2.74 -37.00
C SER A 720 -5.73 -1.40 -37.41
N ASN A 721 -4.68 -1.48 -38.21
CA ASN A 721 -3.93 -0.35 -38.77
C ASN A 721 -3.61 -0.64 -40.25
N ASN A 722 -2.79 0.22 -40.86
CA ASN A 722 -2.33 0.13 -42.24
C ASN A 722 -0.83 -0.24 -42.32
N PHE A 723 -0.28 -0.98 -41.34
CA PHE A 723 1.13 -1.37 -41.34
C PHE A 723 1.45 -2.34 -42.48
N SER A 724 2.63 -2.18 -43.07
CA SER A 724 3.10 -2.97 -44.22
C SER A 724 4.54 -3.46 -43.99
N GLY A 725 5.14 -4.12 -44.99
CA GLY A 725 6.44 -4.76 -44.85
C GLY A 725 6.37 -6.03 -43.98
N SER A 726 7.53 -6.50 -43.51
CA SER A 726 7.63 -7.75 -42.75
C SER A 726 7.60 -7.52 -41.24
N ILE A 727 7.18 -8.54 -40.48
CA ILE A 727 7.38 -8.58 -39.02
C ILE A 727 8.90 -8.59 -38.75
N PRO A 728 9.45 -7.61 -38.00
CA PRO A 728 10.90 -7.52 -37.78
C PRO A 728 11.39 -8.67 -36.89
N THR A 729 12.56 -9.22 -37.22
CA THR A 729 13.14 -10.36 -36.47
C THR A 729 13.54 -10.00 -35.04
N GLU A 730 13.78 -8.71 -34.79
CA GLU A 730 14.12 -8.13 -33.50
C GLU A 730 12.95 -8.21 -32.51
N LEU A 731 11.70 -8.28 -33.00
CA LEU A 731 10.52 -8.51 -32.16
C LEU A 731 10.62 -9.84 -31.39
N SER A 732 11.26 -10.86 -31.98
CA SER A 732 11.50 -12.15 -31.35
C SER A 732 12.51 -12.12 -30.19
N GLN A 733 13.07 -10.96 -29.85
CA GLN A 733 13.94 -10.75 -28.68
C GLN A 733 13.17 -10.28 -27.44
N LEU A 734 11.86 -10.02 -27.56
CA LEU A 734 11.01 -9.64 -26.44
C LEU A 734 10.59 -10.88 -25.63
N PHE A 735 11.55 -11.52 -24.93
CA PHE A 735 11.35 -12.82 -24.27
C PHE A 735 10.29 -12.80 -23.15
N GLY A 736 10.08 -11.64 -22.53
CA GLY A 736 9.07 -11.43 -21.49
C GLY A 736 7.68 -11.08 -22.03
N LEU A 737 7.52 -10.88 -23.34
CA LEU A 737 6.23 -10.47 -23.93
C LEU A 737 5.17 -11.56 -23.72
N ARG A 738 3.97 -11.14 -23.29
CA ARG A 738 2.84 -12.05 -23.01
C ARG A 738 1.72 -11.93 -24.03
N PHE A 739 1.48 -10.73 -24.54
CA PHE A 739 0.40 -10.46 -25.49
C PHE A 739 0.97 -9.77 -26.72
N LEU A 740 0.84 -10.42 -27.88
CA LEU A 740 1.21 -9.86 -29.17
C LEU A 740 0.03 -9.91 -30.12
N ASN A 741 -0.36 -8.74 -30.64
CA ASN A 741 -1.42 -8.61 -31.61
C ASN A 741 -0.98 -7.66 -32.73
N VAL A 742 -0.86 -8.17 -33.95
CA VAL A 742 -0.56 -7.39 -35.16
C VAL A 742 -1.60 -7.64 -36.26
N SER A 743 -2.75 -8.18 -35.87
CA SER A 743 -3.83 -8.56 -36.79
C SER A 743 -4.43 -7.37 -37.55
N LYS A 744 -5.12 -7.64 -38.66
CA LYS A 744 -5.79 -6.61 -39.48
C LYS A 744 -4.84 -5.49 -39.92
N ASN A 745 -3.79 -5.88 -40.63
CA ASN A 745 -2.80 -5.00 -41.25
C ASN A 745 -2.48 -5.50 -42.67
N HIS A 746 -1.49 -4.90 -43.33
CA HIS A 746 -0.96 -5.31 -44.64
C HIS A 746 0.43 -5.94 -44.54
N LEU A 747 0.74 -6.62 -43.42
CA LEU A 747 2.04 -7.23 -43.20
C LEU A 747 2.26 -8.40 -44.16
N MET A 748 3.48 -8.54 -44.66
CA MET A 748 3.89 -9.54 -45.65
C MET A 748 5.16 -10.28 -45.21
N GLY A 749 5.65 -11.20 -46.04
CA GLY A 749 6.81 -12.03 -45.70
C GLY A 749 6.47 -13.14 -44.70
N ARG A 750 7.48 -13.68 -44.03
CA ARG A 750 7.34 -14.86 -43.15
C ARG A 750 7.22 -14.46 -41.68
N ILE A 751 6.69 -15.37 -40.86
CA ILE A 751 6.84 -15.28 -39.39
C ILE A 751 8.32 -15.48 -39.06
N PRO A 752 8.94 -14.65 -38.19
CA PRO A 752 10.33 -14.85 -37.80
C PRO A 752 10.59 -16.23 -37.18
N GLU A 753 11.62 -16.93 -37.66
CA GLU A 753 12.01 -18.27 -37.15
C GLU A 753 12.33 -18.28 -35.65
N LYS A 754 12.71 -17.15 -35.06
CA LYS A 754 13.04 -17.05 -33.63
C LYS A 754 11.83 -16.79 -32.74
N ILE A 755 10.60 -16.74 -33.28
CA ILE A 755 9.39 -16.46 -32.50
C ILE A 755 9.16 -17.46 -31.36
N GLY A 756 9.58 -18.73 -31.54
CA GLY A 756 9.56 -19.76 -30.50
C GLY A 756 10.36 -19.44 -29.23
N ARG A 757 11.29 -18.49 -29.28
CA ARG A 757 12.05 -18.05 -28.10
C ARG A 757 11.24 -17.18 -27.14
N MET A 758 10.08 -16.69 -27.56
CA MET A 758 9.21 -15.84 -26.76
C MET A 758 8.31 -16.70 -25.86
N THR A 759 8.91 -17.57 -25.05
CA THR A 759 8.21 -18.62 -24.28
C THR A 759 7.21 -18.09 -23.25
N SER A 760 7.29 -16.81 -22.89
CA SER A 760 6.32 -16.13 -22.02
C SER A 760 5.00 -15.76 -22.73
N LEU A 761 4.90 -15.93 -24.06
CA LEU A 761 3.71 -15.57 -24.82
C LEU A 761 2.51 -16.40 -24.42
N LEU A 762 1.41 -15.70 -24.17
CA LEU A 762 0.13 -16.24 -23.79
C LEU A 762 -0.92 -16.06 -24.91
N SER A 763 -0.84 -14.95 -25.65
CA SER A 763 -1.70 -14.68 -26.81
C SER A 763 -0.89 -14.19 -28.00
N LEU A 764 -1.15 -14.80 -29.16
CA LEU A 764 -0.57 -14.41 -30.45
C LEU A 764 -1.66 -14.29 -31.51
N ASP A 765 -1.88 -13.07 -32.03
CA ASP A 765 -2.81 -12.82 -33.13
C ASP A 765 -2.11 -12.14 -34.31
N LEU A 766 -1.98 -12.90 -35.41
CA LEU A 766 -1.39 -12.49 -36.68
C LEU A 766 -2.44 -12.44 -37.81
N SER A 767 -3.73 -12.60 -37.47
CA SER A 767 -4.77 -12.81 -38.46
C SER A 767 -5.03 -11.61 -39.37
N ILE A 768 -5.61 -11.85 -40.55
CA ILE A 768 -5.99 -10.80 -41.51
C ILE A 768 -4.76 -9.96 -41.89
N ASN A 769 -3.82 -10.59 -42.58
CA ASN A 769 -2.60 -10.00 -43.12
C ASN A 769 -2.26 -10.66 -44.48
N HIS A 770 -1.10 -10.34 -45.04
CA HIS A 770 -0.53 -10.94 -46.25
C HIS A 770 0.71 -11.80 -45.94
N LEU A 771 0.80 -12.37 -44.72
CA LEU A 771 1.93 -13.20 -44.32
C LEU A 771 1.93 -14.50 -45.12
N SER A 772 3.11 -14.96 -45.52
CA SER A 772 3.31 -16.10 -46.43
C SER A 772 4.45 -17.00 -45.97
N GLY A 773 4.62 -18.14 -46.63
CA GLY A 773 5.61 -19.15 -46.26
C GLY A 773 5.07 -20.16 -45.25
N GLU A 774 5.96 -20.97 -44.70
CA GLU A 774 5.61 -21.99 -43.71
C GLU A 774 5.45 -21.37 -42.32
N ILE A 775 4.61 -21.99 -41.49
CA ILE A 775 4.57 -21.67 -40.05
C ILE A 775 5.87 -22.26 -39.45
N PRO A 776 6.73 -21.45 -38.82
CA PRO A 776 8.05 -21.90 -38.37
C PRO A 776 7.92 -22.99 -37.31
N GLN A 777 8.78 -24.00 -37.39
CA GLN A 777 8.76 -25.14 -36.47
C GLN A 777 8.93 -24.71 -35.01
N SER A 778 9.69 -23.63 -34.76
CA SER A 778 9.89 -23.07 -33.42
C SER A 778 8.60 -22.56 -32.75
N LEU A 779 7.53 -22.30 -33.51
CA LEU A 779 6.23 -21.92 -32.92
C LEU A 779 5.68 -23.03 -32.02
N ALA A 780 6.10 -24.29 -32.23
CA ALA A 780 5.81 -25.43 -31.36
C ALA A 780 6.32 -25.25 -29.92
N ASP A 781 7.37 -24.44 -29.71
CA ASP A 781 8.01 -24.23 -28.41
C ASP A 781 7.20 -23.31 -27.48
N LEU A 782 6.19 -22.61 -28.01
CA LEU A 782 5.33 -21.68 -27.27
C LEU A 782 4.24 -22.41 -26.48
N THR A 783 4.68 -23.17 -25.47
CA THR A 783 3.84 -24.08 -24.66
C THR A 783 2.84 -23.37 -23.75
N PHE A 784 2.99 -22.08 -23.45
CA PHE A 784 2.06 -21.30 -22.61
C PHE A 784 1.00 -20.53 -23.40
N LEU A 785 1.00 -20.60 -24.73
CA LEU A 785 -0.03 -19.95 -25.53
C LEU A 785 -1.40 -20.52 -25.17
N TYR A 786 -2.33 -19.68 -24.76
CA TYR A 786 -3.74 -20.09 -24.62
C TYR A 786 -4.62 -19.50 -25.72
N ARG A 787 -4.11 -18.56 -26.52
CA ARG A 787 -4.81 -18.00 -27.67
C ARG A 787 -3.88 -17.84 -28.86
N LEU A 788 -4.26 -18.43 -29.99
CA LEU A 788 -3.56 -18.33 -31.26
C LEU A 788 -4.54 -18.00 -32.38
N ASN A 789 -4.19 -17.06 -33.24
CA ASN A 789 -4.96 -16.78 -34.45
C ASN A 789 -4.03 -16.41 -35.61
N LEU A 790 -3.94 -17.31 -36.60
CA LEU A 790 -3.16 -17.18 -37.83
C LEU A 790 -4.06 -17.10 -39.08
N SER A 791 -5.37 -16.95 -38.88
CA SER A 791 -6.36 -17.02 -39.95
C SER A 791 -6.22 -15.88 -40.97
N CYS A 792 -6.75 -16.10 -42.17
CA CYS A 792 -6.81 -15.12 -43.26
C CYS A 792 -5.41 -14.55 -43.61
N ASN A 793 -4.50 -15.43 -43.99
CA ASN A 793 -3.14 -15.14 -44.45
C ASN A 793 -2.84 -15.99 -45.72
N GLN A 794 -1.57 -16.08 -46.12
CA GLN A 794 -1.06 -16.85 -47.26
C GLN A 794 -0.08 -17.95 -46.82
N PHE A 795 -0.27 -18.52 -45.62
CA PHE A 795 0.59 -19.59 -45.12
C PHE A 795 0.42 -20.89 -45.93
N ARG A 796 1.50 -21.67 -46.00
CA ARG A 796 1.58 -22.94 -46.73
C ARG A 796 2.28 -24.02 -45.91
N GLY A 797 2.14 -25.28 -46.34
CA GLY A 797 2.82 -26.41 -45.73
C GLY A 797 2.10 -26.99 -44.51
N ARG A 798 2.79 -27.90 -43.80
CA ARG A 798 2.25 -28.61 -42.64
C ARG A 798 2.25 -27.71 -41.41
N ILE A 799 1.17 -27.71 -40.63
CA ILE A 799 1.14 -27.06 -39.30
C ILE A 799 2.14 -27.81 -38.38
N PRO A 800 3.09 -27.11 -37.72
CA PRO A 800 4.04 -27.74 -36.80
C PRO A 800 3.35 -28.57 -35.72
N LEU A 801 3.92 -29.74 -35.43
CA LEU A 801 3.39 -30.66 -34.42
C LEU A 801 3.84 -30.24 -33.01
N SER A 802 2.90 -29.95 -32.13
CA SER A 802 3.07 -29.78 -30.68
C SER A 802 1.74 -29.96 -29.95
N THR A 803 1.78 -30.35 -28.68
CA THR A 803 0.57 -30.46 -27.86
C THR A 803 -0.24 -29.17 -27.82
N GLN A 804 0.44 -28.01 -27.86
CA GLN A 804 -0.20 -26.72 -27.77
C GLN A 804 -0.88 -26.31 -29.09
N LEU A 805 -0.20 -26.41 -30.22
CA LEU A 805 -0.74 -25.97 -31.52
C LEU A 805 -1.94 -26.82 -31.96
N GLN A 806 -1.91 -28.12 -31.69
CA GLN A 806 -3.04 -29.01 -31.99
C GLN A 806 -4.22 -28.88 -31.01
N SER A 807 -4.06 -28.15 -29.90
CA SER A 807 -5.18 -27.89 -28.96
C SER A 807 -6.12 -26.77 -29.44
N PHE A 808 -5.69 -25.95 -30.40
CA PHE A 808 -6.49 -24.85 -30.93
C PHE A 808 -7.48 -25.31 -31.99
N ASP A 809 -8.56 -24.55 -32.14
CA ASP A 809 -9.60 -24.84 -33.14
C ASP A 809 -9.09 -24.58 -34.57
N ALA A 810 -9.64 -25.30 -35.55
CA ALA A 810 -9.39 -25.07 -36.97
C ALA A 810 -9.62 -23.60 -37.41
N PHE A 811 -10.52 -22.87 -36.74
CA PHE A 811 -10.73 -21.43 -36.97
C PHE A 811 -9.46 -20.59 -36.80
N SER A 812 -8.51 -21.01 -35.96
CA SER A 812 -7.22 -20.32 -35.80
C SER A 812 -6.37 -20.35 -37.06
N TYR A 813 -6.68 -21.21 -38.04
CA TYR A 813 -5.86 -21.44 -39.24
C TYR A 813 -6.61 -21.19 -40.56
N ILE A 814 -7.93 -20.94 -40.50
CA ILE A 814 -8.79 -20.80 -41.69
C ILE A 814 -8.35 -19.65 -42.61
N GLY A 815 -8.70 -19.73 -43.89
CA GLY A 815 -8.35 -18.68 -44.87
C GLY A 815 -6.92 -18.76 -45.40
N ASN A 816 -6.17 -19.82 -45.08
CA ASN A 816 -4.85 -20.14 -45.63
C ASN A 816 -4.96 -21.36 -46.56
N ALA A 817 -5.11 -21.14 -47.87
CA ALA A 817 -5.47 -22.20 -48.81
C ALA A 817 -4.45 -23.36 -48.90
N GLN A 818 -3.17 -23.08 -48.66
CA GLN A 818 -2.07 -24.05 -48.81
C GLN A 818 -1.62 -24.69 -47.50
N LEU A 819 -2.25 -24.37 -46.36
CA LEU A 819 -1.98 -25.06 -45.08
C LEU A 819 -2.64 -26.45 -45.06
N CYS A 820 -1.99 -27.40 -44.39
CA CYS A 820 -2.49 -28.76 -44.17
C CYS A 820 -2.02 -29.31 -42.81
N GLY A 821 -2.63 -30.41 -42.37
CA GLY A 821 -2.34 -31.06 -41.10
C GLY A 821 -3.27 -30.61 -39.96
N VAL A 822 -3.33 -31.41 -38.90
CA VAL A 822 -4.19 -31.16 -37.74
C VAL A 822 -3.91 -29.79 -37.10
N PRO A 823 -4.96 -29.01 -36.74
CA PRO A 823 -6.37 -29.36 -36.61
C PRO A 823 -7.22 -29.22 -37.89
N LEU A 824 -6.63 -28.89 -39.05
CA LEU A 824 -7.37 -28.81 -40.31
C LEU A 824 -7.74 -30.22 -40.81
N THR A 825 -8.89 -30.33 -41.50
CA THR A 825 -9.31 -31.57 -42.17
C THR A 825 -8.49 -31.91 -43.41
N LYS A 826 -7.74 -30.94 -43.93
CA LYS A 826 -6.87 -31.09 -45.11
C LYS A 826 -5.59 -31.84 -44.73
N ASN A 827 -5.45 -33.07 -45.22
CA ASN A 827 -4.24 -33.89 -45.02
C ASN A 827 -3.07 -33.37 -45.87
N CYS A 828 -1.85 -33.43 -45.31
CA CYS A 828 -0.64 -33.16 -46.08
C CYS A 828 -0.24 -34.42 -46.85
N ILE A 829 -0.19 -34.34 -48.18
CA ILE A 829 0.40 -35.40 -49.01
C ILE A 829 1.90 -35.39 -48.74
N GLU A 830 2.47 -36.54 -48.39
CA GLU A 830 3.91 -36.70 -48.27
C GLU A 830 4.49 -36.85 -49.68
N ASP A 831 5.35 -35.92 -50.08
CA ASP A 831 6.11 -36.01 -51.32
C ASP A 831 7.18 -37.11 -51.18
N ASP A 832 6.88 -38.31 -51.69
CA ASP A 832 7.92 -39.19 -52.24
C ASP A 832 7.99 -38.91 -53.75
N GLU A 833 9.14 -38.42 -54.22
CA GLU A 833 9.40 -38.23 -55.64
C GLU A 833 9.34 -39.58 -56.39
N SER A 834 8.40 -39.76 -57.32
CA SER A 834 8.69 -40.21 -58.70
C SER A 834 7.45 -40.42 -59.58
N GLN A 835 7.48 -39.74 -60.73
CA GLN A 835 6.92 -40.09 -62.04
C GLN A 835 5.40 -40.30 -62.22
N GLY A 836 4.82 -39.48 -63.10
CA GLY A 836 3.60 -39.86 -63.84
C GLY A 836 2.80 -38.67 -64.37
N MET A 837 2.73 -38.55 -65.68
CA MET A 837 2.07 -37.47 -66.43
C MET A 837 0.54 -37.66 -66.53
N ASP A 838 -0.17 -36.53 -66.56
CA ASP A 838 -1.54 -36.24 -67.01
C ASP A 838 -2.72 -37.03 -66.41
N THR A 839 -3.66 -36.31 -65.79
CA THR A 839 -4.97 -35.98 -66.42
C THR A 839 -5.76 -34.99 -65.57
N ILE A 840 -6.44 -34.09 -66.27
CA ILE A 840 -7.45 -33.17 -65.75
C ILE A 840 -8.60 -34.01 -65.20
N ASP A 841 -9.00 -33.76 -63.95
CA ASP A 841 -10.38 -33.99 -63.52
C ASP A 841 -10.82 -32.80 -62.66
N GLU A 842 -11.73 -32.02 -63.23
CA GLU A 842 -12.55 -31.06 -62.50
C GLU A 842 -13.38 -31.84 -61.49
N ASN A 843 -13.14 -31.62 -60.19
CA ASN A 843 -14.14 -31.95 -59.18
C ASN A 843 -14.48 -30.72 -58.35
N GLU A 844 -15.76 -30.43 -58.43
CA GLU A 844 -16.51 -29.28 -57.96
C GLU A 844 -16.63 -29.27 -56.43
N GLU A 845 -15.79 -28.52 -55.71
CA GLU A 845 -16.15 -28.13 -54.32
C GLU A 845 -15.85 -26.66 -53.98
N GLY A 846 -15.12 -25.93 -54.85
CA GLY A 846 -14.86 -24.49 -54.69
C GLY A 846 -15.89 -23.56 -55.36
N SER A 847 -16.72 -24.10 -56.25
CA SER A 847 -17.74 -23.35 -57.01
C SER A 847 -19.01 -23.14 -56.20
N GLU A 848 -19.44 -24.16 -55.45
CA GLU A 848 -20.70 -24.10 -54.69
C GLU A 848 -20.70 -23.02 -53.62
N MET A 849 -19.60 -22.83 -52.87
CA MET A 849 -19.52 -21.80 -51.82
C MET A 849 -19.62 -20.37 -52.37
N ARG A 850 -19.00 -20.05 -53.52
CA ARG A 850 -19.11 -18.71 -54.12
C ARG A 850 -20.52 -18.45 -54.64
N TRP A 851 -21.11 -19.42 -55.32
CA TRP A 851 -22.50 -19.32 -55.76
C TRP A 851 -23.47 -19.31 -54.59
N PHE A 852 -23.16 -19.99 -53.48
CA PHE A 852 -23.91 -19.92 -52.23
C PHE A 852 -23.88 -18.53 -51.62
N TYR A 853 -22.71 -17.88 -51.45
CA TYR A 853 -22.66 -16.52 -50.90
C TYR A 853 -23.26 -15.46 -51.84
N ILE A 854 -23.07 -15.60 -53.16
CA ILE A 854 -23.68 -14.69 -54.13
C ILE A 854 -25.21 -14.87 -54.16
N SER A 855 -25.70 -16.12 -54.14
CA SER A 855 -27.15 -16.40 -54.08
C SER A 855 -27.76 -16.04 -52.74
N MET A 856 -27.03 -16.15 -51.63
CA MET A 856 -27.47 -15.71 -50.31
C MET A 856 -27.51 -14.18 -50.20
N GLY A 857 -26.54 -13.48 -50.78
CA GLY A 857 -26.53 -12.01 -50.87
C GLY A 857 -27.67 -11.48 -51.76
N LEU A 858 -27.85 -12.05 -52.95
CA LEU A 858 -28.96 -11.70 -53.85
C LEU A 858 -30.32 -12.11 -53.27
N GLY A 859 -30.40 -13.29 -52.65
CA GLY A 859 -31.61 -13.79 -51.98
C GLY A 859 -32.01 -12.94 -50.78
N PHE A 860 -31.04 -12.45 -50.01
CA PHE A 860 -31.30 -11.50 -48.92
C PHE A 860 -31.78 -10.16 -49.48
N ILE A 861 -31.15 -9.61 -50.52
CA ILE A 861 -31.59 -8.34 -51.13
C ILE A 861 -33.01 -8.49 -51.69
N VAL A 862 -33.28 -9.55 -52.46
CA VAL A 862 -34.61 -9.79 -53.05
C VAL A 862 -35.65 -10.09 -51.97
N GLY A 863 -35.32 -10.88 -50.94
CA GLY A 863 -36.22 -11.19 -49.83
C GLY A 863 -36.51 -9.99 -48.95
N PHE A 864 -35.48 -9.22 -48.59
CA PHE A 864 -35.59 -7.99 -47.79
C PHE A 864 -36.42 -6.94 -48.54
N TRP A 865 -36.15 -6.70 -49.82
CA TRP A 865 -36.94 -5.75 -50.62
C TRP A 865 -38.31 -6.30 -51.01
N GLY A 866 -38.50 -7.61 -51.11
CA GLY A 866 -39.81 -8.24 -51.29
C GLY A 866 -40.73 -7.99 -50.09
N VAL A 867 -40.21 -8.16 -48.87
CA VAL A 867 -40.95 -7.90 -47.63
C VAL A 867 -41.12 -6.39 -47.40
N CYS A 868 -40.04 -5.60 -47.45
CA CYS A 868 -40.10 -4.16 -47.26
C CYS A 868 -40.93 -3.46 -48.34
N GLY A 869 -40.82 -3.89 -49.59
CA GLY A 869 -41.64 -3.43 -50.71
C GLY A 869 -43.12 -3.79 -50.52
N ALA A 870 -43.44 -5.03 -50.15
CA ALA A 870 -44.82 -5.42 -49.86
C ALA A 870 -45.43 -4.59 -48.72
N LEU A 871 -44.66 -4.29 -47.66
CA LEU A 871 -45.08 -3.44 -46.55
C LEU A 871 -45.20 -1.95 -46.95
N LEU A 872 -44.42 -1.46 -47.92
CA LEU A 872 -44.52 -0.10 -48.43
C LEU A 872 -45.77 0.11 -49.29
N PHE A 873 -46.13 -0.86 -50.16
CA PHE A 873 -47.20 -0.71 -51.13
C PHE A 873 -48.58 -1.26 -50.67
N LYS A 874 -48.62 -2.29 -49.81
CA LYS A 874 -49.89 -2.84 -49.27
C LYS A 874 -50.16 -2.36 -47.86
N LYS A 875 -51.00 -1.32 -47.75
CA LYS A 875 -51.39 -0.68 -46.48
C LYS A 875 -51.95 -1.67 -45.44
N SER A 876 -52.70 -2.70 -45.85
CA SER A 876 -53.26 -3.71 -44.93
C SER A 876 -52.17 -4.61 -44.31
N TRP A 877 -51.16 -5.01 -45.09
CA TRP A 877 -50.06 -5.85 -44.60
C TRP A 877 -49.14 -5.07 -43.67
N ARG A 878 -48.92 -3.78 -43.94
CA ARG A 878 -48.19 -2.88 -43.04
C ARG A 878 -48.81 -2.81 -41.65
N HIS A 879 -50.13 -2.61 -41.58
CA HIS A 879 -50.81 -2.51 -40.29
C HIS A 879 -50.76 -3.85 -39.55
N ALA A 880 -51.01 -4.97 -40.24
CA ALA A 880 -50.93 -6.30 -39.62
C ALA A 880 -49.52 -6.63 -39.09
N TYR A 881 -48.46 -6.30 -39.84
CA TYR A 881 -47.08 -6.56 -39.43
C TYR A 881 -46.66 -5.73 -38.19
N PHE A 882 -46.97 -4.43 -38.17
CA PHE A 882 -46.67 -3.60 -37.01
C PHE A 882 -47.55 -3.95 -35.81
N GLN A 883 -48.81 -4.33 -36.02
CA GLN A 883 -49.68 -4.86 -34.96
C GLN A 883 -49.07 -6.11 -34.33
N PHE A 884 -48.61 -7.06 -35.15
CA PHE A 884 -47.93 -8.26 -34.67
C PHE A 884 -46.64 -7.96 -33.88
N LEU A 885 -45.83 -6.98 -34.31
CA LEU A 885 -44.66 -6.54 -33.54
C LEU A 885 -45.03 -5.88 -32.21
N TYR A 886 -46.12 -5.10 -32.18
CA TYR A 886 -46.66 -4.55 -30.93
C TYR A 886 -47.17 -5.67 -30.01
N ASP A 887 -47.87 -6.66 -30.56
CA ASP A 887 -48.38 -7.81 -29.80
C ASP A 887 -47.23 -8.68 -29.25
N ILE A 888 -46.15 -8.87 -30.01
CA ILE A 888 -44.92 -9.53 -29.51
C ILE A 888 -44.27 -8.71 -28.41
N ARG A 889 -44.14 -7.40 -28.59
CA ARG A 889 -43.55 -6.52 -27.57
C ARG A 889 -44.36 -6.58 -26.28
N ASP A 890 -45.68 -6.54 -26.38
CA ASP A 890 -46.57 -6.63 -25.23
C ASP A 890 -46.55 -8.04 -24.62
N TRP A 891 -46.46 -9.10 -25.43
CA TRP A 891 -46.26 -10.47 -24.93
C TRP A 891 -44.92 -10.63 -24.20
N VAL A 892 -43.82 -10.09 -24.73
CA VAL A 892 -42.50 -10.10 -24.08
C VAL A 892 -42.55 -9.28 -22.80
N TYR A 893 -43.16 -8.09 -22.82
CA TYR A 893 -43.37 -7.25 -21.64
C TYR A 893 -44.16 -7.99 -20.56
N VAL A 894 -45.26 -8.64 -20.94
CA VAL A 894 -46.10 -9.44 -20.02
C VAL A 894 -45.38 -10.69 -19.55
N ALA A 895 -44.64 -11.40 -20.40
CA ALA A 895 -43.86 -12.58 -20.01
C ALA A 895 -42.72 -12.22 -19.05
N VAL A 896 -42.05 -11.09 -19.28
CA VAL A 896 -41.02 -10.54 -18.38
C VAL A 896 -41.64 -10.08 -17.07
N ALA A 897 -42.78 -9.39 -17.11
CA ALA A 897 -43.50 -8.97 -15.91
C ALA A 897 -44.04 -10.17 -15.09
N ILE A 898 -44.55 -11.20 -15.74
CA ILE A 898 -45.00 -12.45 -15.11
C ILE A 898 -43.81 -13.22 -14.53
N ARG A 899 -42.67 -13.32 -15.24
CA ARG A 899 -41.46 -13.94 -14.70
C ARG A 899 -40.88 -13.15 -13.53
N LEU A 900 -40.89 -11.82 -13.58
CA LEU A 900 -40.51 -10.95 -12.46
C LEU A 900 -41.44 -11.12 -11.26
N ASN A 901 -42.74 -11.22 -11.46
CA ASN A 901 -43.70 -11.49 -10.38
C ASN A 901 -43.58 -12.92 -9.84
N TRP A 902 -43.39 -13.92 -10.70
CA TRP A 902 -43.12 -15.30 -10.29
C TRP A 902 -41.81 -15.41 -9.49
N PHE A 903 -40.77 -14.71 -9.92
CA PHE A 903 -39.50 -14.60 -9.18
C PHE A 903 -39.70 -13.91 -7.83
N ARG A 904 -40.50 -12.83 -7.78
CA ARG A 904 -40.86 -12.10 -6.56
C ARG A 904 -41.71 -12.93 -5.59
N ASP A 905 -42.61 -13.76 -6.10
CA ASP A 905 -43.44 -14.68 -5.31
C ASP A 905 -42.67 -15.92 -4.84
N ASN A 906 -41.72 -16.44 -5.62
CA ASN A 906 -40.79 -17.47 -5.15
C ASN A 906 -39.79 -16.94 -4.12
N LEU A 907 -39.34 -15.69 -4.24
CA LEU A 907 -38.59 -15.00 -3.19
C LEU A 907 -39.41 -14.85 -1.91
N ARG A 908 -40.71 -14.52 -2.02
CA ARG A 908 -41.63 -14.50 -0.87
C ARG A 908 -41.87 -15.88 -0.27
N ARG A 909 -41.92 -16.95 -1.08
CA ARG A 909 -42.06 -18.34 -0.59
C ARG A 909 -40.78 -18.85 0.10
N LEU A 910 -39.61 -18.49 -0.41
CA LEU A 910 -38.33 -18.74 0.27
C LEU A 910 -38.25 -17.98 1.61
N LEU A 911 -38.76 -16.75 1.67
CA LEU A 911 -38.83 -15.96 2.90
C LEU A 911 -39.90 -16.44 3.91
N VAL A 912 -40.86 -17.26 3.50
CA VAL A 912 -41.87 -17.86 4.40
C VAL A 912 -41.49 -19.28 4.82
N SER A 913 -40.65 -20.00 4.07
CA SER A 913 -40.21 -21.36 4.44
C SER A 913 -39.08 -21.42 5.49
N GLU A 914 -38.51 -20.28 5.91
CA GLU A 914 -37.58 -20.21 7.07
C GLU A 914 -38.30 -19.91 8.40
N THR A 915 -39.64 -19.94 8.45
CA THR A 915 -40.40 -19.85 9.72
C THR A 915 -40.91 -21.19 10.27
N TYR A 916 -40.53 -22.32 9.64
CA TYR A 916 -40.68 -23.65 10.22
C TYR A 916 -39.52 -24.57 9.81
N HIS A 917 -38.35 -24.36 10.43
CA HIS A 917 -37.51 -25.44 10.96
C HIS A 917 -36.52 -24.92 11.99
#